data_AF-A0A3L7PHX9-F1
#
_entry.id   AF-A0A3L7PHX9-F1
#
_cell.length_a   1.000
_cell.length_b   1.000
_cell.length_c   1.000
_cell.angle_alpha   90.00
_cell.angle_beta   90.00
_cell.angle_gamma   90.00
#
_symmetry.space_group_name_H-M   'P 1'
#
loop_
_entity.id
_entity.type
_entity.pdbx_description
1 polymer ?
#
loop_
_entity_poly.entity_id
_entity_poly.type
_entity_poly.pdbx_seq_one_letter_code
_entity_poly.pdbx_strand_id
1 'polypeptide(L)'
;MALKKSELYSSLWSSCDELRGSMDASQYKDYVLVLLFVKYVSDKYAGVPYAPITIPDGASFQDMVALKGKPDIGDQINKKILGPLANANKLSDMPDFNDSTKLGDGKAKVECLTNLITIFENPALDFSKNRADGDDILGDAYEYLMRHFATESGKSKGQFYTPAEVSRIMAQIVGIRDASTTNATTVYDLTCGSGSLLLKVGDAASAKVTLYGQEKDAATAGLARMNMILHNNPTALIKQGNTLANPLFTGEDGRLKTFDYVVANPPFSDKSWSNGVDVQHDPHERFQHFGTPPSKQGDYAYLLHIVRSLKSTGKGACILPHGVLFRGNAEAVIRKNLLQRGYIKAIIGLPANLFYGTGIPACIIVVDKEHATARKGIFMIDASQGFVKDGNKNRLRDQDIHKIVDAFSRLAEIKKFSRMVPLSEISDPKNDFNLNLPRYIDSTEPEDLQNIDAHLRGGIPIGDIDDMAKYWDVFPDVRKALFKKGDRTGYCQLRVPAADIKAAIFGHAEFTTFNESVTAIFAKWKQASTPLLKAIAVGGKPKALIETLSESLLEVFQKDQTARLVDPYDVYQHLMTYWSETMQDDVYLIVGDGWQAAAKLRPIVTDKDSKTKEKPDVTLGKQKFKAELIPPALVIARYFQAEQSALESLEAEAAALAQKLEELQEEHSGEEGLLEEAKTDAGKITKASISARLREIRSDGSVGSNRSSSSDGSVRSDRSTRSDRSVRSIASDRSDRSVRSDEEQEDQDEQATLESYLALIDQEAAASAKIKAAQSALITKVAAQYGKLTESEIKTLVVDDKWLARLAADVQSELDRVSQSLTGRVRQLAERYASPLPSLTEQVESLSARVAEHLKKMGAVWN
;
A
#
# COMPACT_ATOMS: atom_id res chain seq x y z
N MET A 1 25.56 0.27 11.18
CA MET A 1 24.66 0.46 10.03
C MET A 1 23.34 0.88 10.60
N ALA A 2 22.77 1.95 10.08
CA ALA A 2 21.47 2.42 10.52
C ALA A 2 20.40 1.34 10.27
N LEU A 3 19.52 1.12 11.24
CA LEU A 3 18.44 0.15 11.13
C LEU A 3 17.35 0.68 10.19
N LYS A 4 16.95 -0.12 9.20
CA LYS A 4 15.76 0.21 8.38
C LYS A 4 14.49 -0.02 9.17
N LYS A 5 13.52 0.86 8.98
CA LYS A 5 12.21 0.76 9.64
C LYS A 5 11.47 -0.52 9.19
N SER A 6 11.57 -0.83 7.90
CA SER A 6 11.01 -2.05 7.29
C SER A 6 11.59 -3.34 7.88
N GLU A 7 12.91 -3.40 8.10
CA GLU A 7 13.58 -4.56 8.70
C GLU A 7 13.21 -4.75 10.18
N LEU A 8 13.16 -3.64 10.94
CA LEU A 8 12.69 -3.65 12.33
C LEU A 8 11.29 -4.26 12.43
N TYR A 9 10.37 -3.81 11.58
CA TYR A 9 8.99 -4.27 11.58
C TYR A 9 8.88 -5.75 11.23
N SER A 10 9.63 -6.22 10.24
CA SER A 10 9.67 -7.64 9.88
C SER A 10 10.23 -8.51 11.01
N SER A 11 11.29 -8.05 11.70
CA SER A 11 11.90 -8.81 12.81
C SER A 11 11.00 -8.86 14.04
N LEU A 12 10.28 -7.77 14.34
CA LEU A 12 9.30 -7.78 15.43
C LEU A 12 8.11 -8.67 15.07
N TRP A 13 7.67 -8.66 13.81
CA TRP A 13 6.55 -9.47 13.37
C TRP A 13 6.84 -10.98 13.42
N SER A 14 8.09 -11.42 13.20
CA SER A 14 8.43 -12.83 13.36
C SER A 14 8.22 -13.36 14.80
N SER A 15 8.24 -12.49 15.82
CA SER A 15 7.86 -12.90 17.19
C SER A 15 6.38 -13.22 17.32
N CYS A 16 5.53 -12.59 16.51
CA CYS A 16 4.10 -12.88 16.46
C CYS A 16 3.86 -14.22 15.77
N ASP A 17 4.63 -14.55 14.72
CA ASP A 17 4.55 -15.84 14.03
C ASP A 17 4.92 -17.02 14.95
N GLU A 18 5.89 -16.84 15.86
CA GLU A 18 6.27 -17.87 16.85
C GLU A 18 5.13 -18.20 17.82
N LEU A 19 4.29 -17.22 18.17
CA LEU A 19 3.15 -17.38 19.08
C LEU A 19 1.85 -17.72 18.35
N ARG A 20 1.85 -17.65 17.01
CA ARG A 20 0.67 -17.87 16.19
C ARG A 20 0.34 -19.36 16.13
N GLY A 21 -0.90 -19.69 16.48
CA GLY A 21 -1.43 -21.06 16.46
C GLY A 21 -1.77 -21.60 17.84
N SER A 22 -1.03 -21.19 18.89
CA SER A 22 -1.36 -21.54 20.28
C SER A 22 -2.26 -20.50 20.97
N MET A 23 -2.28 -19.26 20.48
CA MET A 23 -3.16 -18.19 21.00
C MET A 23 -3.61 -17.21 19.90
N ASP A 24 -4.69 -16.46 20.16
CA ASP A 24 -5.20 -15.46 19.22
C ASP A 24 -4.46 -14.10 19.33
N ALA A 25 -4.65 -13.21 18.34
CA ALA A 25 -3.99 -11.89 18.30
C ALA A 25 -4.31 -10.98 19.48
N SER A 26 -5.44 -11.20 20.16
CA SER A 26 -5.77 -10.44 21.36
C SER A 26 -4.98 -10.89 22.58
N GLN A 27 -4.34 -12.07 22.52
CA GLN A 27 -3.57 -12.68 23.61
C GLN A 27 -2.06 -12.56 23.39
N TYR A 28 -1.52 -12.94 22.22
CA TYR A 28 -0.05 -12.89 22.01
C TYR A 28 0.50 -11.47 22.00
N LYS A 29 -0.34 -10.45 21.72
CA LYS A 29 0.06 -9.05 21.76
C LYS A 29 0.68 -8.67 23.11
N ASP A 30 0.15 -9.19 24.21
CA ASP A 30 0.58 -8.79 25.55
C ASP A 30 2.01 -9.29 25.80
N TYR A 31 2.33 -10.50 25.35
CA TYR A 31 3.68 -11.09 25.44
C TYR A 31 4.70 -10.33 24.60
N VAL A 32 4.38 -10.08 23.33
CA VAL A 32 5.30 -9.41 22.38
C VAL A 32 5.61 -7.98 22.83
N LEU A 33 4.59 -7.22 23.24
CA LEU A 33 4.77 -5.84 23.68
C LEU A 33 5.54 -5.74 25.00
N VAL A 34 5.32 -6.67 25.94
CA VAL A 34 6.08 -6.70 27.19
C VAL A 34 7.54 -7.08 26.95
N LEU A 35 7.83 -8.02 26.05
CA LEU A 35 9.22 -8.32 25.66
C LEU A 35 9.91 -7.10 25.03
N LEU A 36 9.24 -6.41 24.10
CA LEU A 36 9.76 -5.19 23.50
C LEU A 36 10.02 -4.10 24.55
N PHE A 37 9.09 -3.93 25.49
CA PHE A 37 9.25 -3.01 26.61
C PHE A 37 10.45 -3.37 27.48
N VAL A 38 10.56 -4.62 27.94
CA VAL A 38 11.67 -5.10 28.78
C VAL A 38 13.01 -4.91 28.07
N LYS A 39 13.10 -5.24 26.77
CA LYS A 39 14.31 -5.02 25.96
C LYS A 39 14.72 -3.55 25.97
N TYR A 40 13.78 -2.66 25.62
CA TYR A 40 14.06 -1.23 25.56
C TYR A 40 14.49 -0.64 26.88
N VAL A 41 13.72 -0.89 27.95
CA VAL A 41 14.01 -0.25 29.23
C VAL A 41 15.32 -0.78 29.83
N SER A 42 15.66 -2.04 29.54
CA SER A 42 16.95 -2.61 29.91
C SER A 42 18.09 -1.96 29.16
N ASP A 43 18.00 -1.86 27.82
CA ASP A 43 19.05 -1.25 27.01
C ASP A 43 19.30 0.22 27.35
N LYS A 44 18.23 0.96 27.65
CA LYS A 44 18.27 2.42 27.83
C LYS A 44 18.53 2.84 29.28
N TYR A 45 17.97 2.12 30.25
CA TYR A 45 17.93 2.58 31.64
C TYR A 45 18.61 1.65 32.64
N ALA A 46 19.02 0.43 32.25
CA ALA A 46 19.77 -0.43 33.17
C ALA A 46 21.08 0.26 33.59
N GLY A 47 21.31 0.34 34.90
CA GLY A 47 22.49 1.00 35.47
C GLY A 47 22.51 2.53 35.32
N VAL A 48 21.44 3.17 34.82
CA VAL A 48 21.36 4.63 34.68
C VAL A 48 20.78 5.26 35.96
N PRO A 49 21.53 6.12 36.68
CA PRO A 49 21.03 6.79 37.87
C PRO A 49 19.85 7.72 37.58
N TYR A 50 18.85 7.75 38.46
CA TYR A 50 17.66 8.61 38.35
C TYR A 50 16.86 8.46 37.04
N ALA A 51 16.91 7.26 36.45
CA ALA A 51 16.11 6.95 35.28
C ALA A 51 14.59 7.08 35.58
N PRO A 52 13.76 7.45 34.58
CA PRO A 52 12.31 7.53 34.76
C PRO A 52 11.65 6.18 35.06
N ILE A 53 12.34 5.08 34.74
CA ILE A 53 11.96 3.72 35.07
C ILE A 53 13.14 3.04 35.79
N THR A 54 12.85 2.33 36.87
CA THR A 54 13.85 1.59 37.65
C THR A 54 13.98 0.18 37.10
N ILE A 55 15.18 -0.24 36.72
CA ILE A 55 15.48 -1.64 36.37
C ILE A 55 16.17 -2.28 37.57
N PRO A 56 15.50 -3.14 38.35
CA PRO A 56 16.13 -3.81 39.48
C PRO A 56 17.30 -4.70 39.03
N ASP A 57 18.30 -4.85 39.89
CA ASP A 57 19.43 -5.76 39.65
C ASP A 57 18.91 -7.20 39.42
N GLY A 58 19.36 -7.84 38.35
CA GLY A 58 18.94 -9.19 37.97
C GLY A 58 17.60 -9.26 37.22
N ALA A 59 16.98 -8.11 36.91
CA ALA A 59 15.71 -8.01 36.17
C ALA A 59 15.87 -7.36 34.78
N SER A 60 17.07 -7.37 34.21
CA SER A 60 17.32 -6.84 32.87
C SER A 60 16.99 -7.85 31.77
N PHE A 61 16.91 -7.38 30.52
CA PHE A 61 16.79 -8.27 29.35
C PHE A 61 18.00 -9.21 29.22
N GLN A 62 19.20 -8.78 29.59
CA GLN A 62 20.39 -9.64 29.59
C GLN A 62 20.23 -10.79 30.60
N ASP A 63 19.60 -10.53 31.75
CA ASP A 63 19.28 -11.57 32.73
C ASP A 63 18.23 -12.53 32.18
N MET A 64 17.26 -12.03 31.41
CA MET A 64 16.28 -12.87 30.69
C MET A 64 16.95 -13.78 29.65
N VAL A 65 17.91 -13.27 28.89
CA VAL A 65 18.72 -14.04 27.93
C VAL A 65 19.45 -15.20 28.63
N ALA A 66 19.96 -14.98 29.85
CA ALA A 66 20.61 -16.02 30.64
C ALA A 66 19.66 -17.13 31.16
N LEU A 67 18.34 -17.01 30.91
CA LEU A 67 17.36 -18.04 31.24
C LEU A 67 17.07 -19.02 30.09
N LYS A 68 17.54 -18.74 28.87
CA LYS A 68 17.32 -19.60 27.68
C LYS A 68 17.70 -21.05 27.95
N GLY A 69 16.86 -21.98 27.49
CA GLY A 69 17.08 -23.43 27.65
C GLY A 69 16.83 -24.01 29.05
N LYS A 70 16.51 -23.21 30.06
CA LYS A 70 16.18 -23.73 31.40
C LYS A 70 14.78 -24.37 31.43
N PRO A 71 14.58 -25.49 32.14
CA PRO A 71 13.28 -26.19 32.18
C PRO A 71 12.16 -25.38 32.85
N ASP A 72 12.51 -24.46 33.73
CA ASP A 72 11.62 -23.57 34.49
C ASP A 72 11.65 -22.12 33.96
N ILE A 73 12.11 -21.90 32.71
CA ILE A 73 12.30 -20.57 32.12
C ILE A 73 11.09 -19.63 32.30
N GLY A 74 9.86 -20.11 32.09
CA GLY A 74 8.66 -19.30 32.23
C GLY A 74 8.44 -18.79 33.66
N ASP A 75 8.61 -19.66 34.66
CA ASP A 75 8.49 -19.27 36.08
C ASP A 75 9.62 -18.31 36.48
N GLN A 76 10.83 -18.52 35.97
CA GLN A 76 11.95 -17.62 36.22
C GLN A 76 11.76 -16.24 35.57
N ILE A 77 11.22 -16.15 34.36
CA ILE A 77 10.87 -14.86 33.72
C ILE A 77 9.88 -14.10 34.61
N ASN A 78 8.81 -14.75 35.05
CA ASN A 78 7.81 -14.13 35.91
C ASN A 78 8.40 -13.63 37.24
N LYS A 79 9.16 -14.47 37.94
CA LYS A 79 9.64 -14.18 39.31
C LYS A 79 10.87 -13.30 39.37
N LYS A 80 11.81 -13.47 38.43
CA LYS A 80 13.10 -12.77 38.46
C LYS A 80 13.12 -11.51 37.60
N ILE A 81 12.32 -11.48 36.53
CA ILE A 81 12.33 -10.35 35.60
C ILE A 81 11.07 -9.49 35.77
N LEU A 82 9.90 -10.04 35.48
CA LEU A 82 8.67 -9.25 35.40
C LEU A 82 8.17 -8.79 36.77
N GLY A 83 8.18 -9.65 37.78
CA GLY A 83 7.75 -9.32 39.14
C GLY A 83 8.52 -8.15 39.74
N PRO A 84 9.86 -8.20 39.80
CA PRO A 84 10.67 -7.08 40.28
C PRO A 84 10.47 -5.80 39.47
N LEU A 85 10.45 -5.90 38.13
CA LEU A 85 10.23 -4.75 37.25
C LEU A 85 8.85 -4.12 37.47
N ALA A 86 7.81 -4.93 37.61
CA ALA A 86 6.45 -4.46 37.85
C ALA A 86 6.32 -3.76 39.20
N ASN A 87 6.87 -4.35 40.27
CA ASN A 87 6.82 -3.79 41.62
C ASN A 87 7.58 -2.46 41.72
N ALA A 88 8.78 -2.38 41.15
CA ALA A 88 9.60 -1.17 41.18
C ALA A 88 8.94 0.01 40.44
N ASN A 89 8.14 -0.28 39.41
CA ASN A 89 7.58 0.72 38.50
C ASN A 89 6.06 0.85 38.56
N LYS A 90 5.40 0.18 39.51
CA LYS A 90 3.94 0.15 39.67
C LYS A 90 3.21 -0.27 38.38
N LEU A 91 3.77 -1.23 37.66
CA LEU A 91 3.12 -1.84 36.50
C LEU A 91 2.23 -2.98 37.00
N SER A 92 1.08 -3.17 36.37
CA SER A 92 0.10 -4.21 36.69
C SER A 92 -0.19 -5.05 35.45
N ASP A 93 -0.76 -6.24 35.65
CA ASP A 93 -1.32 -7.08 34.58
C ASP A 93 -0.28 -7.53 33.52
N MET A 94 0.91 -7.90 33.97
CA MET A 94 1.93 -8.53 33.11
C MET A 94 1.47 -9.93 32.68
N PRO A 95 1.72 -10.34 31.42
CA PRO A 95 1.37 -11.66 30.93
C PRO A 95 2.17 -12.76 31.66
N ASP A 96 1.54 -13.92 31.83
CA ASP A 96 2.15 -15.07 32.50
C ASP A 96 2.97 -15.89 31.50
N PHE A 97 4.31 -15.82 31.60
CA PHE A 97 5.25 -16.59 30.77
C PHE A 97 5.35 -18.08 31.15
N ASN A 98 4.61 -18.53 32.17
CA ASN A 98 4.52 -19.93 32.56
C ASN A 98 3.15 -20.56 32.23
N ASP A 99 2.27 -19.85 31.54
CA ASP A 99 0.95 -20.35 31.12
C ASP A 99 1.09 -21.47 30.07
N SER A 100 0.90 -22.72 30.51
CA SER A 100 1.02 -23.90 29.64
C SER A 100 -0.06 -23.98 28.56
N THR A 101 -1.23 -23.40 28.82
CA THR A 101 -2.34 -23.43 27.86
C THR A 101 -2.06 -22.58 26.62
N LYS A 102 -1.19 -21.57 26.76
CA LYS A 102 -0.82 -20.64 25.69
C LYS A 102 0.56 -20.89 25.11
N LEU A 103 1.53 -21.25 25.94
CA LEU A 103 2.93 -21.37 25.54
C LEU A 103 3.39 -22.83 25.36
N GLY A 104 2.48 -23.79 25.55
CA GLY A 104 2.78 -25.22 25.50
C GLY A 104 3.39 -25.74 26.80
N ASP A 105 3.73 -27.03 26.81
CA ASP A 105 4.24 -27.74 27.99
C ASP A 105 5.65 -28.29 27.78
N GLY A 106 6.38 -28.45 28.91
CA GLY A 106 7.71 -29.05 28.94
C GLY A 106 8.66 -28.44 27.91
N LYS A 107 9.18 -29.27 27.00
CA LYS A 107 10.15 -28.85 25.98
C LYS A 107 9.59 -27.78 25.03
N ALA A 108 8.31 -27.87 24.67
CA ALA A 108 7.68 -26.93 23.74
C ALA A 108 7.69 -25.49 24.29
N LYS A 109 7.37 -25.32 25.58
CA LYS A 109 7.45 -24.02 26.27
C LYS A 109 8.87 -23.46 26.29
N VAL A 110 9.83 -24.32 26.62
CA VAL A 110 11.25 -23.94 26.69
C VAL A 110 11.74 -23.47 25.33
N GLU A 111 11.42 -24.20 24.26
CA GLU A 111 11.79 -23.84 22.88
C GLU A 111 11.09 -22.54 22.44
N CYS A 112 9.78 -22.42 22.64
CA CYS A 112 9.00 -21.22 22.32
C CYS A 112 9.58 -19.96 22.99
N LEU A 113 9.81 -20.00 24.31
CA LEU A 113 10.38 -18.85 25.02
C LEU A 113 11.84 -18.57 24.63
N THR A 114 12.62 -19.62 24.34
CA THR A 114 14.01 -19.47 23.85
C THR A 114 14.03 -18.80 22.48
N ASN A 115 13.15 -19.20 21.56
CA ASN A 115 13.02 -18.62 20.23
C ASN A 115 12.58 -17.16 20.33
N LEU A 116 11.56 -16.85 21.15
CA LEU A 116 11.12 -15.49 21.41
C LEU A 116 12.26 -14.60 21.89
N ILE A 117 12.98 -15.00 22.94
CA ILE A 117 14.12 -14.22 23.45
C ILE A 117 15.18 -14.03 22.36
N THR A 118 15.45 -15.06 21.55
CA THR A 118 16.44 -15.01 20.46
C THR A 118 16.04 -13.99 19.38
N ILE A 119 14.74 -13.88 19.06
CA ILE A 119 14.24 -12.85 18.12
C ILE A 119 14.57 -11.45 18.65
N PHE A 120 14.38 -11.20 19.95
CA PHE A 120 14.67 -9.91 20.59
C PHE A 120 16.16 -9.67 20.91
N GLU A 121 17.01 -10.71 20.85
CA GLU A 121 18.47 -10.62 20.98
C GLU A 121 19.16 -10.20 19.68
N ASN A 122 18.42 -10.15 18.56
CA ASN A 122 18.94 -9.69 17.28
C ASN A 122 19.66 -8.34 17.45
N PRO A 123 20.93 -8.18 17.02
CA PRO A 123 21.65 -6.90 17.10
C PRO A 123 20.92 -5.72 16.43
N ALA A 124 20.01 -6.00 15.49
CA ALA A 124 19.10 -5.02 14.91
C ALA A 124 18.15 -4.37 15.95
N LEU A 125 17.96 -5.00 17.11
CA LEU A 125 17.14 -4.56 18.24
C LEU A 125 18.00 -4.11 19.43
N ASP A 126 19.25 -3.70 19.20
CA ASP A 126 20.09 -3.04 20.21
C ASP A 126 19.73 -1.55 20.31
N PHE A 127 19.11 -1.16 21.43
CA PHE A 127 18.65 0.20 21.69
C PHE A 127 19.63 1.01 22.54
N SER A 128 20.79 0.47 22.90
CA SER A 128 21.78 1.15 23.76
C SER A 128 22.44 2.37 23.10
N LYS A 129 22.52 2.40 21.76
CA LYS A 129 23.21 3.44 20.98
C LYS A 129 22.29 4.49 20.35
N ASN A 130 20.97 4.32 20.46
CA ASN A 130 20.01 5.23 19.84
C ASN A 130 19.88 6.50 20.69
N ARG A 131 20.56 7.58 20.28
CA ARG A 131 20.42 8.92 20.90
C ARG A 131 19.14 9.57 20.42
N ALA A 132 18.39 10.17 21.36
CA ALA A 132 17.34 11.20 21.29
C ALA A 132 16.38 11.27 20.07
N ASP A 133 16.85 11.21 18.82
CA ASP A 133 16.04 11.12 17.61
C ASP A 133 15.67 9.66 17.24
N GLY A 134 16.41 8.67 17.78
CA GLY A 134 16.11 7.23 17.64
C GLY A 134 14.99 6.71 18.55
N ASP A 135 14.54 7.52 19.52
CA ASP A 135 13.42 7.20 20.43
C ASP A 135 12.10 7.05 19.65
N ASP A 136 11.94 7.81 18.56
CA ASP A 136 10.77 7.75 17.68
C ASP A 136 10.65 6.42 16.92
N ILE A 137 11.76 5.75 16.60
CA ILE A 137 11.75 4.52 15.80
C ILE A 137 11.08 3.38 16.56
N LEU A 138 11.39 3.27 17.86
CA LEU A 138 10.80 2.24 18.70
C LEU A 138 9.35 2.53 19.04
N GLY A 139 9.03 3.79 19.37
CA GLY A 139 7.64 4.23 19.52
C GLY A 139 6.83 3.88 18.26
N ASP A 140 7.35 4.24 17.09
CA ASP A 140 6.76 3.89 15.78
C ASP A 140 6.64 2.37 15.57
N ALA A 141 7.55 1.56 16.10
CA ALA A 141 7.49 0.10 16.03
C ALA A 141 6.45 -0.49 16.98
N TYR A 142 6.31 0.07 18.17
CA TYR A 142 5.26 -0.27 19.12
C TYR A 142 3.88 0.08 18.53
N GLU A 143 3.73 1.26 17.94
CA GLU A 143 2.52 1.71 17.24
C GLU A 143 2.20 0.83 16.03
N TYR A 144 3.23 0.41 15.27
CA TYR A 144 3.07 -0.53 14.17
C TYR A 144 2.51 -1.86 14.66
N LEU A 145 3.08 -2.45 15.70
CA LEU A 145 2.59 -3.69 16.30
C LEU A 145 1.16 -3.52 16.83
N MET A 146 0.88 -2.41 17.52
CA MET A 146 -0.46 -2.11 18.03
C MET A 146 -1.51 -2.03 16.92
N ARG A 147 -1.19 -1.37 15.81
CA ARG A 147 -2.03 -1.36 14.62
C ARG A 147 -2.30 -2.76 14.10
N HIS A 148 -1.27 -3.60 13.95
CA HIS A 148 -1.43 -4.94 13.41
C HIS A 148 -2.30 -5.82 14.33
N PHE A 149 -2.08 -5.77 15.65
CA PHE A 149 -2.93 -6.50 16.60
C PHE A 149 -4.38 -5.99 16.59
N ALA A 150 -4.60 -4.68 16.39
CA ALA A 150 -5.95 -4.12 16.24
C ALA A 150 -6.65 -4.64 14.97
N THR A 151 -5.92 -4.78 13.87
CA THR A 151 -6.41 -5.36 12.61
C THR A 151 -6.76 -6.84 12.77
N GLU A 152 -5.86 -7.65 13.34
CA GLU A 152 -6.05 -9.10 13.45
C GLU A 152 -7.07 -9.50 14.52
N SER A 153 -7.16 -8.76 15.63
CA SER A 153 -8.05 -9.13 16.72
C SER A 153 -9.53 -9.00 16.36
N GLY A 154 -9.92 -8.09 15.44
CA GLY A 154 -11.30 -7.87 14.99
C GLY A 154 -12.32 -7.43 16.06
N LYS A 155 -11.95 -7.47 17.35
CA LYS A 155 -12.82 -7.36 18.54
C LYS A 155 -12.84 -5.95 19.16
N SER A 156 -12.08 -4.99 18.64
CA SER A 156 -11.94 -3.66 19.24
C SER A 156 -13.15 -2.76 18.94
N LYS A 157 -14.01 -2.46 19.92
CA LYS A 157 -15.05 -1.41 19.81
C LYS A 157 -14.46 0.00 19.98
N GLY A 158 -13.50 0.38 19.15
CA GLY A 158 -12.89 1.73 19.10
C GLY A 158 -11.96 2.09 20.28
N GLN A 159 -12.26 1.64 21.49
CA GLN A 159 -11.58 2.02 22.74
C GLN A 159 -10.13 1.53 22.87
N PHE A 160 -9.71 0.50 22.13
CA PHE A 160 -8.37 -0.07 22.28
C PHE A 160 -7.30 0.73 21.51
N TYR A 161 -7.60 1.09 20.26
CA TYR A 161 -6.66 1.73 19.35
C TYR A 161 -7.40 2.62 18.36
N THR A 162 -6.99 3.89 18.29
CA THR A 162 -7.46 4.86 17.30
C THR A 162 -6.52 4.81 16.11
N PRO A 163 -7.01 4.61 14.86
CA PRO A 163 -6.15 4.61 13.67
C PRO A 163 -5.25 5.85 13.63
N ALA A 164 -3.95 5.65 13.40
CA ALA A 164 -2.94 6.70 13.46
C ALA A 164 -3.24 7.87 12.52
N GLU A 165 -3.87 7.60 11.38
CA GLU A 165 -4.34 8.59 10.42
C GLU A 165 -5.38 9.53 11.03
N VAL A 166 -6.34 9.00 11.80
CA VAL A 166 -7.38 9.80 12.48
C VAL A 166 -6.77 10.55 13.66
N SER A 167 -5.85 9.93 14.41
CA SER A 167 -5.12 10.59 15.50
C SER A 167 -4.31 11.80 15.00
N ARG A 168 -3.72 11.72 13.80
CA ARG A 168 -3.06 12.86 13.15
C ARG A 168 -4.03 14.00 12.86
N ILE A 169 -5.21 13.71 12.30
CA ILE A 169 -6.25 14.73 12.09
C ILE A 169 -6.63 15.38 13.42
N MET A 170 -6.93 14.59 14.44
CA MET A 170 -7.31 15.08 15.78
C MET A 170 -6.27 16.03 16.37
N ALA A 171 -5.00 15.68 16.27
CA ALA A 171 -3.89 16.50 16.77
C ALA A 171 -3.77 17.86 16.07
N GLN A 172 -4.06 17.92 14.77
CA GLN A 172 -4.06 19.18 14.01
C GLN A 172 -5.30 20.02 14.31
N ILE A 173 -6.50 19.45 14.23
CA ILE A 173 -7.76 20.21 14.33
C ILE A 173 -8.07 20.70 15.76
N VAL A 174 -7.51 20.06 16.80
CA VAL A 174 -7.64 20.55 18.17
C VAL A 174 -6.86 21.87 18.36
N GLY A 175 -5.93 22.17 17.46
CA GLY A 175 -5.22 23.45 17.36
C GLY A 175 -4.02 23.58 18.31
N ILE A 176 -3.48 22.48 18.83
CA ILE A 176 -2.35 22.51 19.77
C ILE A 176 -1.03 22.89 19.10
N ARG A 177 -0.86 22.56 17.80
CA ARG A 177 0.35 22.84 17.03
C ARG A 177 0.66 24.34 16.92
N ASP A 178 -0.37 25.14 16.71
CA ASP A 178 -0.24 26.59 16.52
C ASP A 178 -0.32 27.37 17.85
N ALA A 179 -0.51 26.66 18.97
CA ALA A 179 -0.59 27.28 20.28
C ALA A 179 0.79 27.41 20.92
N SER A 180 0.98 28.45 21.74
CA SER A 180 2.16 28.55 22.60
C SER A 180 2.06 27.56 23.76
N THR A 181 2.57 26.34 23.56
CA THR A 181 2.53 25.29 24.57
C THR A 181 3.71 25.34 25.52
N THR A 182 3.49 24.93 26.77
CA THR A 182 4.51 24.77 27.81
C THR A 182 4.24 23.51 28.62
N ASN A 183 5.12 23.16 29.56
CA ASN A 183 4.86 22.05 30.49
C ASN A 183 3.57 22.24 31.32
N ALA A 184 3.08 23.49 31.48
CA ALA A 184 1.83 23.79 32.16
C ALA A 184 0.59 23.59 31.27
N THR A 185 0.76 23.45 29.95
CA THR A 185 -0.31 23.08 29.03
C THR A 185 -0.70 21.63 29.29
N THR A 186 -2.00 21.40 29.43
CA THR A 186 -2.53 20.11 29.84
C THR A 186 -3.41 19.49 28.77
N VAL A 187 -3.16 18.21 28.46
CA VAL A 187 -3.92 17.42 27.49
C VAL A 187 -4.53 16.21 28.20
N TYR A 188 -5.82 15.98 28.01
CA TYR A 188 -6.55 14.89 28.65
C TYR A 188 -7.27 14.00 27.64
N ASP A 189 -7.17 12.68 27.82
CA ASP A 189 -8.01 11.69 27.15
C ASP A 189 -8.75 10.83 28.20
N LEU A 190 -10.08 10.96 28.23
CA LEU A 190 -10.95 10.28 29.20
C LEU A 190 -11.17 8.79 28.91
N THR A 191 -10.78 8.31 27.74
CA THR A 191 -10.90 6.92 27.28
C THR A 191 -9.66 6.58 26.46
N CYS A 192 -8.48 6.70 27.08
CA CYS A 192 -7.22 6.82 26.35
C CYS A 192 -6.79 5.54 25.62
N GLY A 193 -7.39 4.39 25.92
CA GLY A 193 -6.99 3.11 25.31
C GLY A 193 -5.50 2.87 25.52
N SER A 194 -4.81 2.50 24.43
CA SER A 194 -3.34 2.35 24.36
C SER A 194 -2.53 3.66 24.52
N GLY A 195 -3.18 4.81 24.68
CA GLY A 195 -2.52 6.12 24.80
C GLY A 195 -2.07 6.74 23.48
N SER A 196 -2.23 6.03 22.36
CA SER A 196 -1.73 6.42 21.02
C SER A 196 -2.29 7.76 20.53
N LEU A 197 -3.59 8.02 20.75
CA LEU A 197 -4.21 9.31 20.43
C LEU A 197 -3.61 10.45 21.28
N LEU A 198 -3.48 10.22 22.58
CA LEU A 198 -2.95 11.20 23.53
C LEU A 198 -1.49 11.56 23.22
N LEU A 199 -0.67 10.56 22.87
CA LEU A 199 0.70 10.77 22.38
C LEU A 199 0.72 11.63 21.12
N LYS A 200 -0.14 11.32 20.14
CA LYS A 200 -0.16 12.06 18.88
C LYS A 200 -0.48 13.54 19.04
N VAL A 201 -1.35 13.86 20.00
CA VAL A 201 -1.67 15.25 20.36
C VAL A 201 -0.50 15.90 21.11
N GLY A 202 0.16 15.16 22.01
CA GLY A 202 1.37 15.63 22.70
C GLY A 202 2.52 15.94 21.74
N ASP A 203 2.77 15.06 20.77
CA ASP A 203 3.84 15.22 19.77
C ASP A 203 3.61 16.38 18.81
N ALA A 204 2.34 16.79 18.62
CA ALA A 204 2.00 17.93 17.78
C ALA A 204 2.25 19.27 18.47
N ALA A 205 2.45 19.30 19.79
CA ALA A 205 2.72 20.51 20.54
C ALA A 205 4.14 21.05 20.26
N SER A 206 4.31 22.37 20.30
CA SER A 206 5.62 23.00 20.05
C SER A 206 6.63 22.81 21.19
N ALA A 207 6.16 22.38 22.37
CA ALA A 207 6.96 22.06 23.54
C ALA A 207 6.33 20.90 24.31
N LYS A 208 7.08 20.28 25.23
CA LYS A 208 6.54 19.22 26.10
C LYS A 208 5.33 19.73 26.88
N VAL A 209 4.29 18.90 26.94
CA VAL A 209 3.02 19.16 27.63
C VAL A 209 2.75 18.10 28.69
N THR A 210 1.84 18.37 29.63
CA THR A 210 1.45 17.38 30.63
C THR A 210 0.27 16.55 30.13
N LEU A 211 0.49 15.24 29.97
CA LEU A 211 -0.50 14.29 29.46
C LEU A 211 -1.25 13.59 30.60
N TYR A 212 -2.57 13.51 30.47
CA TYR A 212 -3.48 12.85 31.40
C TYR A 212 -4.34 11.84 30.63
N GLY A 213 -4.43 10.61 31.11
CA GLY A 213 -5.23 9.56 30.48
C GLY A 213 -6.01 8.76 31.51
N GLN A 214 -7.24 8.38 31.18
CA GLN A 214 -8.02 7.41 31.95
C GLN A 214 -8.47 6.26 31.06
N GLU A 215 -8.28 5.03 31.53
CA GLU A 215 -8.68 3.82 30.82
C GLU A 215 -9.37 2.85 31.79
N LYS A 216 -10.47 2.24 31.36
CA LYS A 216 -11.26 1.32 32.18
C LYS A 216 -10.56 -0.02 32.35
N ASP A 217 -10.03 -0.58 31.27
CA ASP A 217 -9.39 -1.89 31.25
C ASP A 217 -7.97 -1.83 31.83
N ALA A 218 -7.65 -2.74 32.76
CA ALA A 218 -6.40 -2.66 33.51
C ALA A 218 -5.17 -3.00 32.66
N ALA A 219 -5.28 -4.04 31.81
CA ALA A 219 -4.24 -4.42 30.86
C ALA A 219 -3.97 -3.28 29.86
N THR A 220 -5.03 -2.71 29.27
CA THR A 220 -4.91 -1.59 28.32
C THR A 220 -4.32 -0.33 28.98
N ALA A 221 -4.68 -0.02 30.23
CA ALA A 221 -4.05 1.06 30.99
C ALA A 221 -2.56 0.80 31.26
N GLY A 222 -2.17 -0.46 31.48
CA GLY A 222 -0.78 -0.89 31.57
C GLY A 222 -0.01 -0.65 30.27
N LEU A 223 -0.59 -1.03 29.13
CA LEU A 223 -0.02 -0.78 27.80
C LEU A 223 0.14 0.72 27.55
N ALA A 224 -0.84 1.55 27.90
CA ALA A 224 -0.73 3.00 27.76
C ALA A 224 0.43 3.58 28.57
N ARG A 225 0.66 3.12 29.81
CA ARG A 225 1.83 3.53 30.61
C ARG A 225 3.15 3.15 29.95
N MET A 226 3.25 1.93 29.43
CA MET A 226 4.43 1.48 28.69
C MET A 226 4.64 2.34 27.43
N ASN A 227 3.57 2.61 26.68
CA ASN A 227 3.62 3.38 25.45
C ASN A 227 4.11 4.82 25.68
N MET A 228 3.67 5.44 26.78
CA MET A 228 4.14 6.77 27.19
C MET A 228 5.65 6.78 27.49
N ILE A 229 6.17 5.75 28.15
CA ILE A 229 7.61 5.63 28.44
C ILE A 229 8.42 5.42 27.15
N LEU A 230 7.92 4.57 26.24
CA LEU A 230 8.55 4.29 24.95
C LEU A 230 8.67 5.56 24.09
N HIS A 231 7.65 6.43 24.14
CA HIS A 231 7.63 7.72 23.44
C HIS A 231 8.19 8.89 24.28
N ASN A 232 9.08 8.64 25.24
CA ASN A 232 9.78 9.68 26.01
C ASN A 232 8.85 10.66 26.79
N ASN A 233 7.69 10.16 27.21
CA ASN A 233 6.69 10.85 28.04
C ASN A 233 6.48 10.15 29.40
N PRO A 234 7.53 9.84 30.19
CA PRO A 234 7.41 9.05 31.42
C PRO A 234 6.64 9.76 32.55
N THR A 235 6.43 11.08 32.44
CA THR A 235 5.66 11.88 33.40
C THR A 235 4.16 11.90 33.11
N ALA A 236 3.71 11.25 32.03
CA ALA A 236 2.29 11.12 31.71
C ALA A 236 1.53 10.39 32.83
N LEU A 237 0.35 10.88 33.16
CA LEU A 237 -0.47 10.34 34.24
C LEU A 237 -1.62 9.52 33.67
N ILE A 238 -1.44 8.19 33.65
CA ILE A 238 -2.47 7.24 33.22
C ILE A 238 -3.11 6.57 34.44
N LYS A 239 -4.42 6.76 34.61
CA LYS A 239 -5.19 6.15 35.71
C LYS A 239 -6.12 5.06 35.19
N GLN A 240 -6.21 3.95 35.93
CA GLN A 240 -7.10 2.84 35.63
C GLN A 240 -8.44 3.01 36.36
N GLY A 241 -9.57 3.02 35.63
CA GLY A 241 -10.92 3.10 36.18
C GLY A 241 -11.97 3.59 35.17
N ASN A 242 -13.25 3.32 35.42
CA ASN A 242 -14.35 3.78 34.55
C ASN A 242 -14.54 5.31 34.66
N THR A 243 -14.28 6.05 33.57
CA THR A 243 -14.35 7.52 33.56
C THR A 243 -15.73 8.11 33.88
N LEU A 244 -16.82 7.41 33.52
CA LEU A 244 -18.16 7.92 33.75
C LEU A 244 -18.62 7.68 35.19
N ALA A 245 -18.39 6.48 35.71
CA ALA A 245 -18.81 6.07 37.06
C ALA A 245 -17.85 6.53 38.17
N ASN A 246 -16.56 6.60 37.88
CA ASN A 246 -15.52 6.98 38.82
C ASN A 246 -14.44 7.82 38.09
N PRO A 247 -14.71 9.10 37.78
CA PRO A 247 -13.72 9.98 37.19
C PRO A 247 -12.57 10.22 38.18
N LEU A 248 -11.34 9.91 37.77
CA LEU A 248 -10.19 9.91 38.68
C LEU A 248 -9.37 11.21 38.63
N PHE A 249 -9.70 12.12 37.73
CA PHE A 249 -9.09 13.45 37.64
C PHE A 249 -10.09 14.50 38.13
N THR A 250 -10.09 14.70 39.44
CA THR A 250 -10.91 15.71 40.13
C THR A 250 -10.04 16.80 40.77
N GLY A 251 -10.63 17.98 40.97
CA GLY A 251 -10.07 19.04 41.80
C GLY A 251 -10.28 18.77 43.30
N GLU A 252 -9.70 19.63 44.13
CA GLU A 252 -9.84 19.54 45.61
C GLU A 252 -11.29 19.71 46.08
N ASP A 253 -12.11 20.41 45.29
CA ASP A 253 -13.54 20.65 45.52
C ASP A 253 -14.44 19.48 45.08
N GLY A 254 -13.85 18.37 44.61
CA GLY A 254 -14.58 17.20 44.10
C GLY A 254 -15.14 17.36 42.69
N ARG A 255 -14.99 18.52 42.05
CA ARG A 255 -15.39 18.73 40.65
C ARG A 255 -14.38 18.09 39.70
N LEU A 256 -14.76 17.91 38.44
CA LEU A 256 -13.82 17.44 37.42
C LEU A 256 -12.67 18.43 37.25
N LYS A 257 -11.44 17.92 37.18
CA LYS A 257 -10.29 18.72 36.79
C LYS A 257 -10.50 19.22 35.37
N THR A 258 -10.10 20.47 35.11
CA THR A 258 -10.21 21.08 33.79
C THR A 258 -8.87 21.14 33.07
N PHE A 259 -8.89 20.98 31.76
CA PHE A 259 -7.73 20.86 30.88
C PHE A 259 -7.79 21.87 29.73
N ASP A 260 -6.63 22.18 29.15
CA ASP A 260 -6.53 23.06 27.97
C ASP A 260 -7.04 22.34 26.72
N TYR A 261 -6.65 21.08 26.58
CA TYR A 261 -7.02 20.22 25.47
C TYR A 261 -7.65 18.92 25.99
N VAL A 262 -8.78 18.52 25.40
CA VAL A 262 -9.40 17.22 25.70
C VAL A 262 -9.73 16.49 24.40
N VAL A 263 -9.19 15.29 24.23
CA VAL A 263 -9.45 14.43 23.07
C VAL A 263 -10.06 13.11 23.51
N ALA A 264 -10.79 12.44 22.63
CA ALA A 264 -11.35 11.13 22.95
C ALA A 264 -11.73 10.31 21.73
N ASN A 265 -11.57 8.99 21.86
CA ASN A 265 -12.24 8.00 21.04
C ASN A 265 -13.00 7.01 21.95
N PRO A 266 -14.16 7.41 22.50
CA PRO A 266 -14.90 6.59 23.44
C PRO A 266 -15.49 5.34 22.77
N PRO A 267 -15.90 4.31 23.54
CA PRO A 267 -16.64 3.18 23.00
C PRO A 267 -17.96 3.63 22.36
N PHE A 268 -18.14 3.30 21.08
CA PHE A 268 -19.33 3.72 20.32
C PHE A 268 -20.59 3.04 20.85
N SER A 269 -21.60 3.85 21.13
CA SER A 269 -22.92 3.43 21.58
C SER A 269 -22.84 2.48 22.79
N ASP A 270 -22.03 2.82 23.80
CA ASP A 270 -21.97 2.09 25.06
C ASP A 270 -23.38 1.99 25.68
N LYS A 271 -23.88 0.76 25.78
CA LYS A 271 -25.22 0.45 26.30
C LYS A 271 -25.28 0.39 27.82
N SER A 272 -24.12 0.42 28.47
CA SER A 272 -23.93 0.23 29.91
C SER A 272 -23.26 1.43 30.58
N TRP A 273 -23.22 2.57 29.89
CA TRP A 273 -22.50 3.77 30.32
C TRP A 273 -23.01 4.32 31.67
N SER A 274 -24.30 4.14 31.98
CA SER A 274 -24.93 4.65 33.20
C SER A 274 -24.67 3.78 34.43
N ASN A 275 -24.01 2.63 34.29
CA ASN A 275 -23.70 1.76 35.42
C ASN A 275 -22.75 2.47 36.38
N GLY A 276 -23.20 2.68 37.62
CA GLY A 276 -22.44 3.41 38.64
C GLY A 276 -22.47 4.94 38.49
N VAL A 277 -23.36 5.48 37.66
CA VAL A 277 -23.57 6.93 37.51
C VAL A 277 -24.93 7.30 38.09
N ASP A 278 -24.97 8.22 39.07
CA ASP A 278 -26.23 8.87 39.44
C ASP A 278 -26.56 9.93 38.38
N VAL A 279 -27.38 9.53 37.41
CA VAL A 279 -27.73 10.39 36.28
C VAL A 279 -28.67 11.54 36.69
N GLN A 280 -29.44 11.36 37.77
CA GLN A 280 -30.38 12.39 38.25
C GLN A 280 -29.67 13.45 39.08
N HIS A 281 -28.70 13.04 39.89
CA HIS A 281 -27.90 13.92 40.74
C HIS A 281 -26.41 13.74 40.47
N ASP A 282 -26.02 13.94 39.20
CA ASP A 282 -24.62 13.79 38.80
C ASP A 282 -23.74 14.80 39.57
N PRO A 283 -22.84 14.36 40.47
CA PRO A 283 -22.03 15.26 41.31
C PRO A 283 -21.07 16.14 40.49
N HIS A 284 -20.86 15.80 39.22
CA HIS A 284 -20.00 16.52 38.30
C HIS A 284 -20.76 17.46 37.35
N GLU A 285 -22.09 17.56 37.48
CA GLU A 285 -22.97 18.44 36.70
C GLU A 285 -22.80 18.28 35.17
N ARG A 286 -22.50 17.07 34.69
CA ARG A 286 -22.28 16.80 33.25
C ARG A 286 -23.57 16.95 32.45
N PHE A 287 -24.71 16.59 33.04
CA PHE A 287 -25.99 16.51 32.33
C PHE A 287 -26.93 17.70 32.61
N GLN A 288 -26.79 18.36 33.76
CA GLN A 288 -27.75 19.34 34.30
C GLN A 288 -28.14 20.46 33.33
N HIS A 289 -27.22 20.93 32.48
CA HIS A 289 -27.44 22.06 31.59
C HIS A 289 -27.69 21.70 30.12
N PHE A 290 -27.63 20.41 29.78
CA PHE A 290 -27.70 19.93 28.40
C PHE A 290 -28.82 18.91 28.19
N GLY A 291 -29.20 18.18 29.24
CA GLY A 291 -30.09 17.04 29.16
C GLY A 291 -29.35 15.73 29.38
N THR A 292 -30.13 14.70 29.64
CA THR A 292 -29.63 13.38 30.04
C THR A 292 -29.55 12.45 28.83
N PRO A 293 -28.38 11.84 28.53
CA PRO A 293 -28.27 10.87 27.45
C PRO A 293 -29.19 9.65 27.68
N PRO A 294 -29.67 8.97 26.61
CA PRO A 294 -30.43 7.74 26.77
C PRO A 294 -29.61 6.61 27.41
N SER A 295 -30.21 5.77 28.25
CA SER A 295 -29.50 4.72 29.00
C SER A 295 -28.75 3.70 28.13
N LYS A 296 -29.19 3.48 26.88
CA LYS A 296 -28.55 2.55 25.93
C LYS A 296 -27.61 3.25 24.93
N GLN A 297 -27.39 4.56 25.05
CA GLN A 297 -26.59 5.38 24.14
C GLN A 297 -25.70 6.34 24.93
N GLY A 298 -24.50 5.87 25.28
CA GLY A 298 -23.52 6.65 26.05
C GLY A 298 -22.75 7.72 25.28
N ASP A 299 -22.95 7.86 23.97
CA ASP A 299 -22.14 8.74 23.11
C ASP A 299 -22.10 10.19 23.63
N TYR A 300 -23.26 10.76 23.97
CA TYR A 300 -23.33 12.10 24.56
C TYR A 300 -22.84 12.17 26.02
N ALA A 301 -22.82 11.07 26.77
CA ALA A 301 -22.27 11.08 28.13
C ALA A 301 -20.77 11.39 28.12
N TYR A 302 -20.03 10.79 27.18
CA TYR A 302 -18.61 11.08 26.96
C TYR A 302 -18.39 12.51 26.44
N LEU A 303 -19.18 12.96 25.44
CA LEU A 303 -19.06 14.32 24.92
C LEU A 303 -19.33 15.39 25.99
N LEU A 304 -20.33 15.16 26.86
CA LEU A 304 -20.64 16.08 27.95
C LEU A 304 -19.58 16.05 29.05
N HIS A 305 -18.97 14.89 29.33
CA HIS A 305 -17.79 14.82 30.19
C HIS A 305 -16.65 15.68 29.62
N ILE A 306 -16.36 15.60 28.31
CA ILE A 306 -15.35 16.46 27.65
C ILE A 306 -15.67 17.95 27.87
N VAL A 307 -16.91 18.36 27.62
CA VAL A 307 -17.34 19.77 27.79
C VAL A 307 -17.13 20.28 29.22
N ARG A 308 -17.34 19.42 30.23
CA ARG A 308 -17.10 19.77 31.64
C ARG A 308 -15.63 19.73 32.04
N SER A 309 -14.84 18.84 31.45
CA SER A 309 -13.40 18.73 31.69
C SER A 309 -12.57 19.75 30.91
N LEU A 310 -13.18 20.60 30.07
CA LEU A 310 -12.50 21.70 29.39
C LEU A 310 -12.51 23.00 30.22
N LYS A 311 -11.37 23.70 30.24
CA LYS A 311 -11.29 25.10 30.70
C LYS A 311 -12.23 26.01 29.90
N SER A 312 -12.45 27.25 30.35
CA SER A 312 -13.29 28.22 29.64
C SER A 312 -12.77 28.58 28.25
N THR A 313 -11.45 28.51 28.04
CA THR A 313 -10.76 28.69 26.75
C THR A 313 -10.31 27.36 26.12
N GLY A 314 -10.74 26.24 26.70
CA GLY A 314 -10.29 24.92 26.28
C GLY A 314 -10.88 24.48 24.94
N LYS A 315 -10.11 23.67 24.22
CA LYS A 315 -10.46 23.07 22.92
C LYS A 315 -10.46 21.55 23.03
N GLY A 316 -11.36 20.89 22.31
CA GLY A 316 -11.43 19.45 22.33
C GLY A 316 -11.94 18.85 21.03
N ALA A 317 -11.71 17.56 20.86
CA ALA A 317 -12.19 16.82 19.71
C ALA A 317 -12.61 15.42 20.17
N CYS A 318 -13.75 14.94 19.67
CA CYS A 318 -14.30 13.64 20.06
C CYS A 318 -14.74 12.87 18.82
N ILE A 319 -14.28 11.62 18.71
CA ILE A 319 -14.68 10.71 17.64
C ILE A 319 -15.98 10.01 18.08
N LEU A 320 -17.05 10.15 17.30
CA LEU A 320 -18.37 9.60 17.61
C LEU A 320 -19.05 9.00 16.37
N PRO A 321 -19.95 8.02 16.52
CA PRO A 321 -20.71 7.50 15.38
C PRO A 321 -21.68 8.57 14.84
N HIS A 322 -21.98 8.55 13.54
CA HIS A 322 -22.87 9.54 12.91
C HIS A 322 -24.25 9.69 13.58
N GLY A 323 -24.72 8.68 14.32
CA GLY A 323 -26.00 8.74 15.01
C GLY A 323 -26.14 9.97 15.93
N VAL A 324 -25.06 10.45 16.55
CA VAL A 324 -25.12 11.67 17.39
C VAL A 324 -25.58 12.90 16.59
N LEU A 325 -25.33 12.93 15.29
CA LEU A 325 -25.67 14.05 14.42
C LEU A 325 -27.18 14.19 14.19
N PHE A 326 -27.94 13.09 14.23
CA PHE A 326 -29.33 13.10 13.74
C PHE A 326 -30.35 12.36 14.61
N ARG A 327 -29.93 11.55 15.60
CA ARG A 327 -30.89 10.86 16.47
C ARG A 327 -31.75 11.87 17.25
N GLY A 328 -33.02 11.50 17.44
CA GLY A 328 -34.08 12.34 18.02
C GLY A 328 -34.13 12.32 19.56
N ASN A 329 -35.28 12.68 20.13
CA ASN A 329 -35.58 12.59 21.57
C ASN A 329 -34.54 13.34 22.45
N ALA A 330 -34.05 12.69 23.51
CA ALA A 330 -33.12 13.30 24.45
C ALA A 330 -31.81 13.78 23.78
N GLU A 331 -31.32 13.06 22.77
CA GLU A 331 -30.11 13.47 22.04
C GLU A 331 -30.33 14.73 21.20
N ALA A 332 -31.53 14.94 20.64
CA ALA A 332 -31.87 16.20 19.96
C ALA A 332 -31.85 17.39 20.92
N VAL A 333 -32.34 17.21 22.15
CA VAL A 333 -32.29 18.24 23.20
C VAL A 333 -30.85 18.58 23.57
N ILE A 334 -30.01 17.57 23.81
CA ILE A 334 -28.58 17.76 24.11
C ILE A 334 -27.87 18.49 22.97
N ARG A 335 -28.09 18.05 21.73
CA ARG A 335 -27.51 18.67 20.54
C ARG A 335 -27.90 20.14 20.42
N LYS A 336 -29.20 20.45 20.55
CA LYS A 336 -29.70 21.83 20.55
C LYS A 336 -29.03 22.69 21.62
N ASN A 337 -28.91 22.17 22.85
CA ASN A 337 -28.29 22.90 23.96
C ASN A 337 -26.79 23.16 23.76
N LEU A 338 -26.04 22.21 23.17
CA LEU A 338 -24.64 22.39 22.82
C LEU A 338 -24.47 23.46 21.72
N LEU A 339 -25.36 23.45 20.72
CA LEU A 339 -25.36 24.39 19.60
C LEU A 339 -25.71 25.82 20.03
N GLN A 340 -26.71 25.99 20.88
CA GLN A 340 -27.12 27.30 21.38
C GLN A 340 -26.04 27.97 22.24
N ARG A 341 -25.16 27.19 22.86
CA ARG A 341 -23.98 27.68 23.59
C ARG A 341 -22.79 27.94 22.67
N GLY A 342 -22.89 27.58 21.39
CA GLY A 342 -21.84 27.69 20.39
C GLY A 342 -20.64 26.76 20.64
N TYR A 343 -20.77 25.72 21.47
CA TYR A 343 -19.63 24.88 21.85
C TYR A 343 -19.11 23.99 20.72
N ILE A 344 -19.98 23.59 19.78
CA ILE A 344 -19.57 22.83 18.59
C ILE A 344 -19.03 23.82 17.56
N LYS A 345 -17.75 23.69 17.21
CA LYS A 345 -17.07 24.53 16.21
C LYS A 345 -17.13 23.92 14.82
N ALA A 346 -16.92 22.61 14.72
CA ALA A 346 -16.90 21.91 13.45
C ALA A 346 -17.33 20.45 13.59
N ILE A 347 -17.74 19.87 12.46
CA ILE A 347 -18.05 18.45 12.29
C ILE A 347 -17.32 17.95 11.06
N ILE A 348 -16.55 16.88 11.22
CA ILE A 348 -15.80 16.25 10.15
C ILE A 348 -16.30 14.81 9.98
N GLY A 349 -17.03 14.52 8.91
CA GLY A 349 -17.45 13.18 8.55
C GLY A 349 -16.27 12.38 7.99
N LEU A 350 -16.03 11.20 8.54
CA LEU A 350 -14.95 10.31 8.11
C LEU A 350 -15.52 9.17 7.22
N PRO A 351 -14.68 8.58 6.35
CA PRO A 351 -15.04 7.38 5.62
C PRO A 351 -15.57 6.23 6.52
N ALA A 352 -16.51 5.45 5.98
CA ALA A 352 -16.92 4.20 6.62
C ALA A 352 -15.75 3.20 6.67
N ASN A 353 -15.88 2.13 7.46
CA ASN A 353 -14.88 1.06 7.56
C ASN A 353 -13.43 1.50 7.93
N LEU A 354 -13.25 2.69 8.53
CA LEU A 354 -11.93 3.12 9.04
C LEU A 354 -11.55 2.47 10.36
N PHE A 355 -12.52 2.32 11.27
CA PHE A 355 -12.26 1.84 12.62
C PHE A 355 -12.25 0.32 12.68
N TYR A 356 -11.38 -0.23 13.52
CA TYR A 356 -11.38 -1.66 13.82
C TYR A 356 -12.64 -2.03 14.61
N GLY A 357 -13.13 -3.27 14.46
CA GLY A 357 -14.33 -3.79 15.15
C GLY A 357 -15.69 -3.16 14.83
N THR A 358 -15.77 -2.16 13.94
CA THR A 358 -17.02 -1.65 13.38
C THR A 358 -16.86 -1.22 11.92
N GLY A 359 -17.92 -1.30 11.13
CA GLY A 359 -17.97 -0.74 9.77
C GLY A 359 -18.70 0.60 9.69
N ILE A 360 -19.27 1.06 10.80
CA ILE A 360 -20.12 2.25 10.87
C ILE A 360 -19.26 3.51 10.60
N PRO A 361 -19.76 4.47 9.79
CA PRO A 361 -19.10 5.76 9.62
C PRO A 361 -19.09 6.55 10.93
N ALA A 362 -17.96 7.19 11.19
CA ALA A 362 -17.76 8.05 12.36
C ALA A 362 -17.53 9.50 11.91
N CYS A 363 -17.71 10.42 12.85
CA CYS A 363 -17.41 11.81 12.68
C CYS A 363 -16.52 12.29 13.83
N ILE A 364 -15.80 13.38 13.60
CA ILE A 364 -15.13 14.13 14.65
C ILE A 364 -15.99 15.35 14.98
N ILE A 365 -16.37 15.49 16.24
CA ILE A 365 -16.98 16.71 16.77
C ILE A 365 -15.87 17.55 17.41
N VAL A 366 -15.63 18.73 16.84
CA VAL A 366 -14.68 19.70 17.40
C VAL A 366 -15.43 20.63 18.35
N VAL A 367 -15.00 20.63 19.62
CA VAL A 367 -15.52 21.49 20.69
C VAL A 367 -14.52 22.61 20.94
N ASP A 368 -15.01 23.84 21.00
CA ASP A 368 -14.15 24.99 21.30
C ASP A 368 -14.93 25.97 22.19
N LYS A 369 -14.52 26.09 23.46
CA LYS A 369 -15.19 26.99 24.42
C LYS A 369 -14.69 28.43 24.29
N GLU A 370 -13.53 28.62 23.66
CA GLU A 370 -13.00 29.94 23.37
C GLU A 370 -13.94 30.66 22.39
N HIS A 371 -14.39 31.86 22.78
CA HIS A 371 -15.33 32.69 22.02
C HIS A 371 -16.64 32.00 21.59
N ALA A 372 -17.08 30.95 22.28
CA ALA A 372 -18.23 30.15 21.87
C ALA A 372 -19.52 30.98 21.71
N THR A 373 -19.75 31.96 22.57
CA THR A 373 -20.94 32.84 22.53
C THR A 373 -21.04 33.71 21.29
N ALA A 374 -19.93 33.97 20.59
CA ALA A 374 -19.90 34.75 19.35
C ALA A 374 -20.08 33.89 18.10
N ARG A 375 -20.10 32.55 18.22
CA ARG A 375 -20.10 31.63 17.10
C ARG A 375 -21.49 31.56 16.45
N LYS A 376 -21.55 31.79 15.13
CA LYS A 376 -22.81 31.89 14.36
C LYS A 376 -23.15 30.68 13.49
N GLY A 377 -22.31 29.65 13.50
CA GLY A 377 -22.46 28.48 12.65
C GLY A 377 -21.43 27.40 12.96
N ILE A 378 -21.49 26.31 12.20
CA ILE A 378 -20.59 25.17 12.31
C ILE A 378 -19.90 24.99 10.97
N PHE A 379 -18.59 24.80 10.99
CA PHE A 379 -17.86 24.39 9.81
C PHE A 379 -18.01 22.87 9.61
N MET A 380 -18.59 22.46 8.49
CA MET A 380 -18.82 21.05 8.18
C MET A 380 -17.88 20.59 7.06
N ILE A 381 -17.31 19.39 7.23
CA ILE A 381 -16.50 18.69 6.22
C ILE A 381 -17.09 17.29 6.04
N ASP A 382 -17.38 16.91 4.80
CA ASP A 382 -17.69 15.53 4.40
C ASP A 382 -16.49 14.93 3.67
N ALA A 383 -15.65 14.20 4.43
CA ALA A 383 -14.50 13.50 3.88
C ALA A 383 -14.79 12.02 3.57
N SER A 384 -16.07 11.62 3.49
CA SER A 384 -16.46 10.21 3.36
C SER A 384 -15.91 9.49 2.12
N GLN A 385 -15.55 10.23 1.07
CA GLN A 385 -15.01 9.70 -0.19
C GLN A 385 -13.48 9.64 -0.24
N GLY A 386 -12.76 10.31 0.68
CA GLY A 386 -11.30 10.39 0.67
C GLY A 386 -10.65 9.20 1.38
N PHE A 387 -10.43 8.09 0.68
CA PHE A 387 -9.74 6.91 1.22
C PHE A 387 -9.18 6.00 0.13
N VAL A 388 -8.29 5.09 0.52
CA VAL A 388 -7.92 3.89 -0.24
C VAL A 388 -8.43 2.63 0.47
N LYS A 389 -8.78 1.60 -0.30
CA LYS A 389 -9.12 0.29 0.27
C LYS A 389 -7.85 -0.44 0.71
N ASP A 390 -7.89 -1.01 1.91
CA ASP A 390 -6.84 -1.81 2.52
C ASP A 390 -7.47 -3.10 3.08
N GLY A 391 -7.58 -4.11 2.20
CA GLY A 391 -8.37 -5.31 2.46
C GLY A 391 -9.85 -5.00 2.74
N ASN A 392 -10.33 -5.39 3.92
CA ASN A 392 -11.72 -5.15 4.37
C ASN A 392 -11.91 -3.79 5.07
N LYS A 393 -10.85 -2.99 5.16
CA LYS A 393 -10.85 -1.68 5.82
C LYS A 393 -10.55 -0.58 4.81
N ASN A 394 -10.98 0.62 5.15
CA ASN A 394 -10.57 1.82 4.44
C ASN A 394 -9.40 2.44 5.20
N ARG A 395 -8.55 3.17 4.49
CA ARG A 395 -7.43 3.91 5.06
C ARG A 395 -7.37 5.31 4.46
N LEU A 396 -7.12 6.30 5.30
CA LEU A 396 -6.84 7.65 4.83
C LEU A 396 -5.41 7.72 4.29
N ARG A 397 -5.24 8.28 3.11
CA ARG A 397 -3.92 8.60 2.56
C ARG A 397 -3.42 9.90 3.17
N ASP A 398 -2.14 10.22 3.01
CA ASP A 398 -1.59 11.48 3.53
C ASP A 398 -2.25 12.69 2.88
N GLN A 399 -2.65 12.60 1.61
CA GLN A 399 -3.44 13.64 0.94
C GLN A 399 -4.81 13.87 1.56
N ASP A 400 -5.50 12.80 2.00
CA ASP A 400 -6.84 12.88 2.58
C ASP A 400 -6.76 13.59 3.94
N ILE A 401 -5.75 13.22 4.76
CA ILE A 401 -5.45 13.87 6.04
C ILE A 401 -5.15 15.35 5.84
N HIS A 402 -4.24 15.67 4.91
CA HIS A 402 -3.81 17.03 4.65
C HIS A 402 -4.97 17.91 4.19
N LYS A 403 -5.75 17.45 3.20
CA LYS A 403 -6.93 18.18 2.68
C LYS A 403 -7.98 18.48 3.77
N ILE A 404 -8.24 17.54 4.68
CA ILE A 404 -9.14 17.77 5.82
C ILE A 404 -8.61 18.88 6.73
N VAL A 405 -7.32 18.81 7.09
CA VAL A 405 -6.67 19.79 7.97
C VAL A 405 -6.63 21.16 7.30
N ASP A 406 -6.25 21.22 6.03
CA ASP A 406 -6.20 22.43 5.22
C ASP A 406 -7.56 23.13 5.10
N ALA A 407 -8.62 22.34 4.87
CA ALA A 407 -9.97 22.87 4.80
C ALA A 407 -10.42 23.40 6.16
N PHE A 408 -10.14 22.68 7.24
CA PHE A 408 -10.50 23.08 8.60
C PHE A 408 -9.74 24.33 9.06
N SER A 409 -8.40 24.33 8.97
CA SER A 409 -7.54 25.40 9.47
C SER A 409 -7.81 26.73 8.76
N ARG A 410 -8.17 26.69 7.47
CA ARG A 410 -8.52 27.88 6.68
C ARG A 410 -10.02 28.19 6.66
N LEU A 411 -10.87 27.31 7.22
CA LEU A 411 -12.32 27.33 7.04
C LEU A 411 -12.72 27.46 5.56
N ALA A 412 -11.99 26.76 4.68
CA ALA A 412 -12.13 26.88 3.23
C ALA A 412 -13.40 26.17 2.75
N GLU A 413 -14.27 26.87 2.03
CA GLU A 413 -15.45 26.27 1.39
C GLU A 413 -15.05 25.59 0.08
N ILE A 414 -15.22 24.28 0.02
CA ILE A 414 -14.86 23.46 -1.14
C ILE A 414 -16.13 22.74 -1.59
N LYS A 415 -16.49 22.94 -2.86
CA LYS A 415 -17.70 22.34 -3.47
C LYS A 415 -17.73 20.82 -3.21
N LYS A 416 -18.87 20.32 -2.73
CA LYS A 416 -19.11 18.91 -2.34
C LYS A 416 -18.27 18.36 -1.17
N PHE A 417 -17.45 19.18 -0.51
CA PHE A 417 -16.53 18.70 0.53
C PHE A 417 -16.64 19.47 1.84
N SER A 418 -16.69 20.81 1.82
CA SER A 418 -16.72 21.63 3.04
C SER A 418 -17.53 22.92 2.89
N ARG A 419 -18.20 23.33 3.98
CA ARG A 419 -19.05 24.53 4.00
C ARG A 419 -19.22 25.08 5.42
N MET A 420 -19.29 26.41 5.58
CA MET A 420 -19.76 27.02 6.82
C MET A 420 -21.29 27.03 6.85
N VAL A 421 -21.89 26.31 7.79
CA VAL A 421 -23.36 26.20 7.92
C VAL A 421 -23.84 27.14 9.02
N PRO A 422 -24.64 28.18 8.71
CA PRO A 422 -25.18 29.10 9.70
C PRO A 422 -26.13 28.42 10.68
N LEU A 423 -26.13 28.87 11.94
CA LEU A 423 -27.05 28.36 12.96
C LEU A 423 -28.51 28.58 12.55
N SER A 424 -28.82 29.63 11.80
CA SER A 424 -30.16 29.88 11.25
C SER A 424 -30.64 28.77 10.31
N GLU A 425 -29.75 28.23 9.46
CA GLU A 425 -30.05 27.09 8.57
C GLU A 425 -30.19 25.78 9.36
N ILE A 426 -29.37 25.60 10.41
CA ILE A 426 -29.43 24.44 11.30
C ILE A 426 -30.73 24.43 12.12
N SER A 427 -31.18 25.61 12.59
CA SER A 427 -32.40 25.76 13.38
C SER A 427 -33.69 25.82 12.56
N ASP A 428 -33.59 25.91 11.23
CA ASP A 428 -34.74 25.93 10.33
C ASP A 428 -35.60 24.67 10.56
N PRO A 429 -36.94 24.75 10.56
CA PRO A 429 -37.82 23.59 10.75
C PRO A 429 -37.55 22.40 9.83
N LYS A 430 -36.97 22.61 8.64
CA LYS A 430 -36.58 21.54 7.71
C LYS A 430 -35.40 20.71 8.23
N ASN A 431 -34.53 21.32 9.03
CA ASN A 431 -33.36 20.69 9.63
C ASN A 431 -33.57 20.35 11.11
N ASP A 432 -34.26 21.18 11.88
CA ASP A 432 -34.56 20.98 13.32
C ASP A 432 -33.35 20.48 14.12
N PHE A 433 -32.24 21.22 13.99
CA PHE A 433 -30.96 20.89 14.61
C PHE A 433 -30.37 19.52 14.22
N ASN A 434 -30.84 18.89 13.15
CA ASN A 434 -30.25 17.68 12.57
C ASN A 434 -28.95 18.04 11.85
N LEU A 435 -27.83 17.48 12.28
CA LEU A 435 -26.49 17.77 11.76
C LEU A 435 -26.00 16.71 10.76
N ASN A 436 -26.90 15.90 10.18
CA ASN A 436 -26.52 14.92 9.17
C ASN A 436 -25.90 15.62 7.95
N LEU A 437 -24.64 15.31 7.64
CA LEU A 437 -23.84 16.03 6.64
C LEU A 437 -24.51 16.15 5.25
N PRO A 438 -25.17 15.10 4.70
CA PRO A 438 -25.84 15.18 3.40
C PRO A 438 -26.98 16.22 3.31
N ARG A 439 -27.45 16.76 4.43
CA ARG A 439 -28.44 17.85 4.43
C ARG A 439 -27.83 19.20 4.03
N TYR A 440 -26.52 19.33 4.16
CA TYR A 440 -25.80 20.60 4.01
C TYR A 440 -24.74 20.55 2.91
N ILE A 441 -24.21 19.35 2.63
CA ILE A 441 -23.18 19.09 1.63
C ILE A 441 -23.64 17.92 0.77
N ASP A 442 -23.92 18.19 -0.50
CA ASP A 442 -24.18 17.14 -1.48
C ASP A 442 -22.84 16.61 -2.03
N SER A 443 -22.39 15.49 -1.46
CA SER A 443 -21.18 14.78 -1.89
C SER A 443 -21.45 13.69 -2.93
N THR A 444 -22.69 13.56 -3.41
CA THR A 444 -23.04 12.52 -4.39
C THR A 444 -22.52 12.89 -5.79
N GLU A 445 -22.13 11.87 -6.55
CA GLU A 445 -21.91 12.05 -7.98
C GLU A 445 -23.26 12.26 -8.66
N PRO A 446 -23.39 13.27 -9.54
CA PRO A 446 -24.64 13.49 -10.25
C PRO A 446 -24.91 12.27 -11.13
N GLU A 447 -26.17 11.85 -11.22
CA GLU A 447 -26.55 10.79 -12.15
C GLU A 447 -26.14 11.18 -13.58
N ASP A 448 -25.53 10.25 -14.31
CA ASP A 448 -25.19 10.43 -15.72
C ASP A 448 -26.46 10.31 -16.56
N LEU A 449 -27.24 11.40 -16.58
CA LEU A 449 -28.51 11.48 -17.29
C LEU A 449 -28.30 11.31 -18.79
N GLN A 450 -28.98 10.32 -19.38
CA GLN A 450 -28.84 10.02 -20.80
C GLN A 450 -29.95 10.67 -21.62
N ASN A 451 -29.60 11.20 -22.79
CA ASN A 451 -30.56 11.85 -23.67
C ASN A 451 -31.33 10.81 -24.52
N ILE A 452 -32.61 10.61 -24.22
CA ILE A 452 -33.47 9.65 -24.93
C ILE A 452 -33.55 9.98 -26.44
N ASP A 453 -33.65 11.26 -26.80
CA ASP A 453 -33.76 11.70 -28.19
C ASP A 453 -32.41 11.55 -28.94
N ALA A 454 -31.27 11.49 -28.24
CA ALA A 454 -29.98 11.10 -28.81
C ALA A 454 -29.92 9.59 -29.09
N HIS A 455 -30.41 8.75 -28.17
CA HIS A 455 -30.49 7.29 -28.39
C HIS A 455 -31.39 6.92 -29.57
N LEU A 456 -32.49 7.65 -29.75
CA LEU A 456 -33.43 7.37 -30.84
C LEU A 456 -32.95 7.85 -32.20
N ARG A 457 -32.16 8.93 -32.27
CA ARG A 457 -31.90 9.65 -33.54
C ARG A 457 -30.43 10.02 -33.78
N GLY A 458 -29.54 9.64 -32.88
CA GLY A 458 -28.09 9.85 -32.97
C GLY A 458 -27.65 11.28 -32.71
N GLY A 459 -26.35 11.46 -32.50
CA GLY A 459 -25.74 12.75 -32.19
C GLY A 459 -25.54 12.97 -30.70
N ILE A 460 -24.45 13.66 -30.34
CA ILE A 460 -24.02 13.86 -28.95
C ILE A 460 -24.66 15.15 -28.43
N PRO A 461 -25.45 15.11 -27.34
CA PRO A 461 -26.04 16.31 -26.74
C PRO A 461 -24.99 17.35 -26.36
N ILE A 462 -25.28 18.63 -26.58
CA ILE A 462 -24.39 19.73 -26.14
C ILE A 462 -24.23 19.73 -24.61
N GLY A 463 -25.29 19.40 -23.86
CA GLY A 463 -25.24 19.30 -22.38
C GLY A 463 -24.19 18.31 -21.89
N ASP A 464 -24.18 17.09 -22.44
CA ASP A 464 -23.19 16.05 -22.08
C ASP A 464 -21.74 16.48 -22.37
N ILE A 465 -21.55 17.33 -23.40
CA ILE A 465 -20.26 17.94 -23.69
C ILE A 465 -19.96 19.04 -22.66
N ASP A 466 -20.92 19.93 -22.37
CA ASP A 466 -20.75 21.03 -21.43
C ASP A 466 -20.50 20.56 -19.98
N ASP A 467 -20.98 19.38 -19.59
CA ASP A 467 -20.69 18.76 -18.29
C ASP A 467 -19.18 18.52 -18.05
N MET A 468 -18.40 18.52 -19.13
CA MET A 468 -16.94 18.44 -19.09
C MET A 468 -16.26 19.82 -19.03
N ALA A 469 -16.98 20.88 -18.62
CA ALA A 469 -16.50 22.27 -18.58
C ALA A 469 -15.10 22.45 -18.02
N LYS A 470 -14.73 21.71 -16.95
CA LYS A 470 -13.39 21.76 -16.35
C LYS A 470 -12.26 21.54 -17.38
N TYR A 471 -12.47 20.67 -18.37
CA TYR A 471 -11.50 20.42 -19.44
C TYR A 471 -11.54 21.53 -20.48
N TRP A 472 -12.72 22.05 -20.82
CA TRP A 472 -12.89 23.08 -21.86
C TRP A 472 -12.44 24.46 -21.42
N ASP A 473 -12.42 24.71 -20.11
CA ASP A 473 -11.82 25.92 -19.53
C ASP A 473 -10.29 25.96 -19.76
N VAL A 474 -9.66 24.79 -19.98
CA VAL A 474 -8.22 24.65 -20.24
C VAL A 474 -7.93 24.36 -21.71
N PHE A 475 -8.80 23.60 -22.38
CA PHE A 475 -8.65 23.13 -23.76
C PHE A 475 -9.83 23.53 -24.67
N PRO A 476 -10.11 24.84 -24.83
CA PRO A 476 -11.25 25.30 -25.63
C PRO A 476 -11.12 24.94 -27.12
N ASP A 477 -9.90 24.88 -27.68
CA ASP A 477 -9.70 24.52 -29.08
C ASP A 477 -9.65 23.00 -29.29
N VAL A 478 -9.21 22.19 -28.31
CA VAL A 478 -9.41 20.74 -28.33
C VAL A 478 -10.89 20.40 -28.45
N ARG A 479 -11.77 21.10 -27.71
CA ARG A 479 -13.23 20.93 -27.84
C ARG A 479 -13.68 21.16 -29.29
N LYS A 480 -13.19 22.20 -29.94
CA LYS A 480 -13.52 22.52 -31.35
C LYS A 480 -12.92 21.52 -32.33
N ALA A 481 -11.76 20.95 -32.01
CA ALA A 481 -11.10 19.93 -32.82
C ALA A 481 -11.81 18.58 -32.74
N LEU A 482 -12.40 18.24 -31.58
CA LEU A 482 -13.13 16.99 -31.37
C LEU A 482 -14.57 17.06 -31.86
N PHE A 483 -15.24 18.20 -31.73
CA PHE A 483 -16.68 18.31 -31.99
C PHE A 483 -17.01 19.34 -33.08
N LYS A 484 -18.00 18.99 -33.91
CA LYS A 484 -18.65 19.91 -34.86
C LYS A 484 -20.15 19.96 -34.57
N LYS A 485 -20.80 21.03 -35.01
CA LYS A 485 -22.27 21.12 -35.00
C LYS A 485 -22.84 19.94 -35.79
N GLY A 486 -23.75 19.20 -35.17
CA GLY A 486 -24.46 18.11 -35.83
C GLY A 486 -25.64 18.63 -36.67
N ASP A 487 -26.30 17.72 -37.36
CA ASP A 487 -27.43 18.04 -38.24
C ASP A 487 -28.67 18.50 -37.45
N ARG A 488 -28.72 18.21 -36.15
CA ARG A 488 -29.83 18.51 -35.25
C ARG A 488 -29.46 19.65 -34.29
N THR A 489 -30.36 20.61 -34.11
CA THR A 489 -30.22 21.67 -33.12
C THR A 489 -30.08 21.09 -31.72
N GLY A 490 -29.07 21.51 -30.96
CA GLY A 490 -28.79 20.99 -29.62
C GLY A 490 -27.83 19.79 -29.59
N TYR A 491 -27.35 19.32 -30.75
CA TYR A 491 -26.49 18.15 -30.87
C TYR A 491 -25.22 18.43 -31.66
N CYS A 492 -24.17 17.68 -31.35
CA CYS A 492 -22.87 17.69 -31.98
C CYS A 492 -22.55 16.31 -32.59
N GLN A 493 -21.56 16.30 -33.47
CA GLN A 493 -20.94 15.09 -33.99
C GLN A 493 -19.43 15.15 -33.74
N LEU A 494 -18.79 13.99 -33.68
CA LEU A 494 -17.34 13.95 -33.68
C LEU A 494 -16.79 14.43 -35.04
N ARG A 495 -15.65 15.12 -34.98
CA ARG A 495 -14.82 15.45 -36.15
C ARG A 495 -13.80 14.37 -36.47
N VAL A 496 -13.42 13.57 -35.48
CA VAL A 496 -12.44 12.49 -35.60
C VAL A 496 -13.10 11.14 -35.30
N PRO A 497 -12.66 10.04 -35.94
CA PRO A 497 -13.08 8.70 -35.56
C PRO A 497 -12.82 8.41 -34.08
N ALA A 498 -13.64 7.55 -33.46
CA ALA A 498 -13.51 7.24 -32.03
C ALA A 498 -12.13 6.64 -31.67
N ALA A 499 -11.52 5.89 -32.59
CA ALA A 499 -10.18 5.35 -32.44
C ALA A 499 -9.09 6.44 -32.37
N ASP A 500 -9.32 7.58 -33.02
CA ASP A 500 -8.35 8.67 -33.18
C ASP A 500 -8.52 9.77 -32.13
N ILE A 501 -9.53 9.71 -31.27
CA ILE A 501 -9.77 10.72 -30.20
C ILE A 501 -8.51 10.92 -29.36
N LYS A 502 -7.84 9.82 -28.97
CA LYS A 502 -6.61 9.89 -28.19
C LYS A 502 -5.52 10.65 -28.95
N ALA A 503 -5.26 10.27 -30.20
CA ALA A 503 -4.24 10.92 -31.02
C ALA A 503 -4.56 12.41 -31.24
N ALA A 504 -5.85 12.74 -31.45
CA ALA A 504 -6.31 14.12 -31.62
C ALA A 504 -6.10 14.99 -30.37
N ILE A 505 -6.32 14.45 -29.17
CA ILE A 505 -6.06 15.15 -27.91
C ILE A 505 -4.56 15.31 -27.69
N PHE A 506 -3.80 14.22 -27.79
CA PHE A 506 -2.36 14.22 -27.49
C PHE A 506 -1.53 15.05 -28.48
N GLY A 507 -1.94 15.09 -29.75
CA GLY A 507 -1.29 15.89 -30.79
C GLY A 507 -1.71 17.36 -30.82
N HIS A 508 -2.65 17.78 -29.96
CA HIS A 508 -3.13 19.16 -29.97
C HIS A 508 -2.20 20.11 -29.20
N ALA A 509 -1.95 21.29 -29.76
CA ALA A 509 -1.03 22.28 -29.18
C ALA A 509 -1.40 22.67 -27.74
N GLU A 510 -2.69 22.87 -27.43
CA GLU A 510 -3.12 23.19 -26.06
C GLU A 510 -2.77 22.09 -25.04
N PHE A 511 -2.85 20.82 -25.44
CA PHE A 511 -2.48 19.70 -24.57
C PHE A 511 -0.96 19.66 -24.37
N THR A 512 -0.18 19.89 -25.43
CA THR A 512 1.28 20.02 -25.35
C THR A 512 1.68 21.17 -24.43
N THR A 513 1.09 22.36 -24.58
CA THR A 513 1.36 23.53 -23.74
C THR A 513 1.00 23.28 -22.27
N PHE A 514 -0.10 22.58 -21.99
CA PHE A 514 -0.47 22.19 -20.64
C PHE A 514 0.51 21.18 -20.02
N ASN A 515 0.97 20.20 -20.81
CA ASN A 515 1.99 19.23 -20.38
C ASN A 515 3.31 19.95 -20.04
N GLU A 516 3.72 20.90 -20.89
CA GLU A 516 4.90 21.75 -20.69
C GLU A 516 4.76 22.62 -19.43
N SER A 517 3.58 23.20 -19.16
CA SER A 517 3.38 24.02 -17.96
C SER A 517 3.49 23.20 -16.67
N VAL A 518 2.87 22.00 -16.62
CA VAL A 518 2.99 21.12 -15.46
C VAL A 518 4.42 20.63 -15.27
N THR A 519 5.11 20.28 -16.36
CA THR A 519 6.53 19.91 -16.32
C THR A 519 7.39 21.06 -15.81
N ALA A 520 7.12 22.30 -16.23
CA ALA A 520 7.84 23.49 -15.79
C ALA A 520 7.61 23.79 -14.29
N ILE A 521 6.39 23.63 -13.79
CA ILE A 521 6.04 23.76 -12.36
C ILE A 521 6.86 22.75 -11.54
N PHE A 522 6.86 21.47 -11.94
CA PHE A 522 7.65 20.45 -11.26
C PHE A 522 9.16 20.72 -11.37
N ALA A 523 9.66 21.15 -12.53
CA ALA A 523 11.07 21.50 -12.73
C ALA A 523 11.53 22.63 -11.80
N LYS A 524 10.66 23.64 -11.57
CA LYS A 524 10.92 24.72 -10.62
C LYS A 524 11.04 24.21 -9.19
N TRP A 525 10.10 23.36 -8.76
CA TRP A 525 10.20 22.72 -7.44
C TRP A 525 11.45 21.85 -7.33
N LYS A 526 11.72 21.02 -8.35
CA LYS A 526 12.92 20.17 -8.44
C LYS A 526 14.20 20.99 -8.25
N GLN A 527 14.32 22.12 -8.95
CA GLN A 527 15.48 23.01 -8.83
C GLN A 527 15.66 23.56 -7.41
N ALA A 528 14.56 23.96 -6.76
CA ALA A 528 14.60 24.47 -5.39
C ALA A 528 14.89 23.38 -4.34
N SER A 529 14.40 22.17 -4.56
CA SER A 529 14.51 21.03 -3.62
C SER A 529 15.83 20.25 -3.75
N THR A 530 16.47 20.26 -4.93
CA THR A 530 17.71 19.50 -5.17
C THR A 530 18.84 19.85 -4.19
N PRO A 531 19.13 21.13 -3.87
CA PRO A 531 20.14 21.47 -2.87
C PRO A 531 19.84 20.89 -1.49
N LEU A 532 18.58 20.92 -1.05
CA LEU A 532 18.16 20.36 0.24
C LEU A 532 18.39 18.84 0.29
N LEU A 533 18.03 18.14 -0.78
CA LEU A 533 18.23 16.69 -0.91
C LEU A 533 19.72 16.32 -0.93
N LYS A 534 20.56 17.09 -1.62
CA LYS A 534 22.02 16.86 -1.68
C LYS A 534 22.74 17.28 -0.39
N ALA A 535 22.10 18.08 0.47
CA ALA A 535 22.64 18.56 1.73
C ALA A 535 22.35 17.63 2.93
N ILE A 536 21.62 16.51 2.74
CA ILE A 536 21.41 15.52 3.80
C ILE A 536 22.77 15.09 4.36
N ALA A 537 22.90 15.12 5.68
CA ALA A 537 24.13 14.83 6.39
C ALA A 537 23.85 13.97 7.62
N VAL A 538 24.91 13.44 8.22
CA VAL A 538 24.82 12.63 9.44
C VAL A 538 24.16 13.44 10.55
N GLY A 539 23.17 12.86 11.23
CA GLY A 539 22.37 13.55 12.25
C GLY A 539 21.35 14.56 11.72
N GLY A 540 21.06 14.53 10.42
CA GLY A 540 19.94 15.27 9.82
C GLY A 540 18.57 14.85 10.38
N LYS A 541 17.52 15.61 10.07
CA LYS A 541 16.15 15.39 10.55
C LYS A 541 15.21 14.96 9.41
N PRO A 542 15.03 13.65 9.15
CA PRO A 542 14.21 13.17 8.03
C PRO A 542 12.77 13.67 8.03
N LYS A 543 12.13 13.75 9.21
CA LYS A 543 10.74 14.25 9.35
C LYS A 543 10.59 15.70 8.91
N ALA A 544 11.51 16.57 9.32
CA ALA A 544 11.51 17.98 8.93
C ALA A 544 11.83 18.15 7.43
N LEU A 545 12.69 17.30 6.87
CA LEU A 545 13.01 17.29 5.45
C LEU A 545 11.77 16.96 4.61
N ILE A 546 11.07 15.86 4.91
CA ILE A 546 9.89 15.48 4.12
C ILE A 546 8.77 16.50 4.27
N GLU A 547 8.54 17.05 5.47
CA GLU A 547 7.55 18.13 5.67
C GLU A 547 7.89 19.34 4.79
N THR A 548 9.15 19.77 4.74
CA THR A 548 9.56 20.90 3.87
C THR A 548 9.35 20.58 2.38
N LEU A 549 9.71 19.37 1.94
CA LEU A 549 9.60 18.95 0.55
C LEU A 549 8.13 18.82 0.12
N SER A 550 7.29 18.21 0.96
CA SER A 550 5.90 17.95 0.65
C SER A 550 5.05 19.22 0.66
N GLU A 551 5.26 20.11 1.64
CA GLU A 551 4.57 21.40 1.68
C GLU A 551 4.98 22.31 0.52
N SER A 552 6.28 22.39 0.20
CA SER A 552 6.74 23.19 -0.94
C SER A 552 6.25 22.65 -2.29
N LEU A 553 6.12 21.33 -2.44
CA LEU A 553 5.56 20.72 -3.65
C LEU A 553 4.08 21.08 -3.80
N LEU A 554 3.31 20.90 -2.73
CA LEU A 554 1.89 21.25 -2.68
C LEU A 554 1.68 22.74 -2.99
N GLU A 555 2.45 23.62 -2.35
CA GLU A 555 2.37 25.07 -2.52
C GLU A 555 2.63 25.51 -3.96
N VAL A 556 3.64 24.93 -4.62
CA VAL A 556 4.00 25.27 -6.00
C VAL A 556 2.88 24.90 -6.98
N PHE A 557 2.20 23.76 -6.77
CA PHE A 557 1.03 23.36 -7.56
C PHE A 557 -0.26 24.11 -7.19
N GLN A 558 -0.44 24.52 -5.94
CA GLN A 558 -1.61 25.30 -5.51
C GLN A 558 -1.58 26.75 -6.03
N LYS A 559 -0.39 27.36 -6.11
CA LYS A 559 -0.24 28.77 -6.53
C LYS A 559 -0.38 28.96 -8.04
N ASP A 560 0.03 27.97 -8.83
CA ASP A 560 0.04 28.08 -10.28
C ASP A 560 -1.27 27.59 -10.91
N GLN A 561 -2.06 28.53 -11.42
CA GLN A 561 -3.36 28.24 -12.02
C GLN A 561 -3.26 27.62 -13.43
N THR A 562 -2.07 27.44 -13.99
CA THR A 562 -1.92 26.78 -15.30
C THR A 562 -2.11 25.26 -15.21
N ALA A 563 -1.93 24.66 -14.03
CA ALA A 563 -2.10 23.23 -13.78
C ALA A 563 -3.51 22.82 -13.31
N ARG A 564 -4.56 23.59 -13.62
CA ARG A 564 -5.94 23.43 -13.07
C ARG A 564 -6.56 22.03 -13.15
N LEU A 565 -6.10 21.16 -14.06
CA LEU A 565 -6.61 19.79 -14.20
C LEU A 565 -5.86 18.76 -13.35
N VAL A 566 -4.73 19.12 -12.75
CA VAL A 566 -3.97 18.29 -11.82
C VAL A 566 -4.34 18.72 -10.40
N ASP A 567 -4.83 17.78 -9.58
CA ASP A 567 -5.09 18.07 -8.16
C ASP A 567 -3.74 18.17 -7.42
N PRO A 568 -3.39 19.30 -6.77
CA PRO A 568 -2.16 19.43 -6.00
C PRO A 568 -2.00 18.36 -4.91
N TYR A 569 -3.12 17.87 -4.36
CA TYR A 569 -3.11 16.81 -3.34
C TYR A 569 -2.74 15.44 -3.92
N ASP A 570 -3.03 15.17 -5.20
CA ASP A 570 -2.62 13.93 -5.87
C ASP A 570 -1.09 13.93 -6.10
N VAL A 571 -0.52 15.07 -6.51
CA VAL A 571 0.95 15.23 -6.65
C VAL A 571 1.66 15.12 -5.30
N TYR A 572 1.10 15.74 -4.25
CA TYR A 572 1.57 15.56 -2.88
C TYR A 572 1.55 14.08 -2.47
N GLN A 573 0.49 13.34 -2.79
CA GLN A 573 0.40 11.93 -2.45
C GLN A 573 1.47 11.08 -3.11
N HIS A 574 1.85 11.36 -4.37
CA HIS A 574 2.92 10.63 -5.04
C HIS A 574 4.24 10.72 -4.26
N LEU A 575 4.61 11.92 -3.81
CA LEU A 575 5.78 12.10 -2.96
C LEU A 575 5.64 11.34 -1.63
N MET A 576 4.49 11.42 -0.98
CA MET A 576 4.29 10.76 0.31
C MET A 576 4.29 9.22 0.21
N THR A 577 3.71 8.67 -0.86
CA THR A 577 3.77 7.24 -1.16
C THR A 577 5.23 6.82 -1.39
N TYR A 578 5.95 7.52 -2.27
CA TYR A 578 7.35 7.20 -2.55
C TYR A 578 8.26 7.35 -1.33
N TRP A 579 7.98 8.36 -0.50
CA TRP A 579 8.62 8.52 0.80
C TRP A 579 8.43 7.29 1.69
N SER A 580 7.17 6.89 1.91
CA SER A 580 6.87 5.76 2.79
C SER A 580 7.40 4.42 2.28
N GLU A 581 7.51 4.23 0.96
CA GLU A 581 7.88 2.94 0.37
C GLU A 581 9.39 2.79 0.13
N THR A 582 10.12 3.88 -0.12
CA THR A 582 11.53 3.81 -0.54
C THR A 582 12.39 4.93 0.02
N MET A 583 12.02 6.18 -0.23
CA MET A 583 12.92 7.31 0.03
C MET A 583 13.20 7.51 1.53
N GLN A 584 12.26 7.15 2.41
CA GLN A 584 12.47 7.20 3.86
C GLN A 584 13.66 6.34 4.28
N ASP A 585 13.67 5.06 3.92
CA ASP A 585 14.76 4.14 4.31
C ASP A 585 16.11 4.63 3.76
N ASP A 586 16.15 5.15 2.53
CA ASP A 586 17.36 5.74 1.95
C ASP A 586 17.85 6.95 2.76
N VAL A 587 16.96 7.89 3.12
CA VAL A 587 17.31 9.09 3.88
C VAL A 587 17.82 8.73 5.27
N TYR A 588 17.17 7.78 5.96
CA TYR A 588 17.62 7.32 7.27
C TYR A 588 18.99 6.64 7.19
N LEU A 589 19.26 5.88 6.13
CA LEU A 589 20.57 5.28 5.90
C LEU A 589 21.65 6.35 5.71
N ILE A 590 21.38 7.40 4.92
CA ILE A 590 22.31 8.51 4.71
C ILE A 590 22.52 9.33 5.99
N VAL A 591 21.45 9.57 6.77
CA VAL A 591 21.53 10.31 8.05
C VAL A 591 22.28 9.52 9.12
N GLY A 592 22.24 8.19 9.10
CA GLY A 592 22.96 7.36 10.05
C GLY A 592 24.43 7.13 9.66
N ASP A 593 24.67 6.71 8.42
CA ASP A 593 25.98 6.23 7.98
C ASP A 593 26.74 7.23 7.08
N GLY A 594 26.05 8.22 6.53
CA GLY A 594 26.60 9.16 5.53
C GLY A 594 26.60 8.59 4.11
N TRP A 595 26.64 9.48 3.10
CA TRP A 595 26.51 9.12 1.68
C TRP A 595 27.47 8.01 1.21
N GLN A 596 28.75 8.12 1.57
CA GLN A 596 29.80 7.19 1.14
C GLN A 596 29.65 5.80 1.74
N ALA A 597 29.29 5.69 3.03
CA ALA A 597 29.10 4.39 3.66
C ALA A 597 27.79 3.74 3.24
N ALA A 598 26.71 4.54 3.12
CA ALA A 598 25.39 4.09 2.70
C ALA A 598 25.37 3.54 1.26
N ALA A 599 26.25 4.03 0.38
CA ALA A 599 26.35 3.58 -1.01
C ALA A 599 27.09 2.24 -1.18
N LYS A 600 27.78 1.72 -0.16
CA LYS A 600 28.58 0.50 -0.30
C LYS A 600 27.69 -0.75 -0.39
N LEU A 601 28.16 -1.72 -1.17
CA LEU A 601 27.56 -3.06 -1.22
C LEU A 601 27.74 -3.77 0.12
N ARG A 602 26.63 -4.18 0.75
CA ARG A 602 26.66 -4.97 1.98
C ARG A 602 26.77 -6.46 1.64
N PRO A 603 27.73 -7.20 2.22
CA PRO A 603 27.77 -8.66 2.06
C PRO A 603 26.57 -9.30 2.78
N ILE A 604 25.88 -10.23 2.11
CA ILE A 604 24.84 -11.07 2.71
C ILE A 604 25.52 -12.25 3.38
N VAL A 605 25.50 -12.29 4.71
CA VAL A 605 26.03 -13.40 5.49
C VAL A 605 25.03 -14.55 5.43
N THR A 606 25.38 -15.62 4.71
CA THR A 606 24.65 -16.89 4.77
C THR A 606 25.29 -17.74 5.88
N ASP A 607 24.75 -17.64 7.09
CA ASP A 607 25.13 -18.58 8.15
C ASP A 607 24.45 -19.94 7.91
N LYS A 608 25.10 -21.05 8.25
CA LYS A 608 24.59 -22.39 7.93
C LYS A 608 23.27 -22.72 8.63
N ASP A 609 22.99 -22.05 9.75
CA ASP A 609 21.75 -22.20 10.54
C ASP A 609 20.76 -21.03 10.32
N SER A 610 21.15 -19.99 9.58
CA SER A 610 20.31 -18.82 9.33
C SER A 610 19.72 -18.89 7.92
N LYS A 611 18.42 -19.16 7.83
CA LYS A 611 17.63 -18.95 6.60
C LYS A 611 17.44 -17.44 6.38
N THR A 612 18.51 -16.71 6.08
CA THR A 612 18.39 -15.33 5.57
C THR A 612 17.68 -15.38 4.22
N LYS A 613 16.41 -14.92 4.20
CA LYS A 613 15.54 -14.85 3.00
C LYS A 613 15.89 -13.69 2.04
N GLU A 614 17.04 -13.03 2.26
CA GLU A 614 17.38 -11.82 1.55
C GLU A 614 17.87 -12.12 0.11
N LYS A 615 17.22 -11.50 -0.88
CA LYS A 615 17.61 -11.64 -2.30
C LYS A 615 18.80 -10.72 -2.62
N PRO A 616 19.90 -11.25 -3.19
CA PRO A 616 21.05 -10.44 -3.60
C PRO A 616 20.71 -9.56 -4.80
N ASP A 617 21.25 -8.34 -4.81
CA ASP A 617 21.21 -7.46 -5.98
C ASP A 617 22.44 -7.67 -6.88
N VAL A 618 23.55 -8.10 -6.28
CA VAL A 618 24.82 -8.37 -6.98
C VAL A 618 25.39 -9.70 -6.46
N THR A 619 25.76 -10.59 -7.37
CA THR A 619 26.41 -11.87 -7.03
C THR A 619 27.77 -11.95 -7.73
N LEU A 620 28.85 -12.08 -6.95
CA LEU A 620 30.22 -12.24 -7.44
C LEU A 620 30.74 -13.60 -7.01
N GLY A 621 30.73 -14.56 -7.93
CA GLY A 621 31.09 -15.95 -7.62
C GLY A 621 30.19 -16.53 -6.52
N LYS A 622 30.76 -16.85 -5.35
CA LYS A 622 30.02 -17.36 -4.18
C LYS A 622 29.52 -16.28 -3.23
N GLN A 623 30.02 -15.04 -3.37
CA GLN A 623 29.63 -13.94 -2.49
C GLN A 623 28.38 -13.24 -3.03
N LYS A 624 27.45 -12.97 -2.13
CA LYS A 624 26.17 -12.32 -2.40
C LYS A 624 26.17 -10.96 -1.73
N PHE A 625 25.75 -9.93 -2.45
CA PHE A 625 25.74 -8.56 -1.98
C PHE A 625 24.37 -7.92 -2.15
N LYS A 626 24.04 -7.03 -1.21
CA LYS A 626 22.87 -6.15 -1.24
C LYS A 626 23.31 -4.72 -1.52
N ALA A 627 22.59 -4.03 -2.40
CA ALA A 627 22.80 -2.62 -2.72
C ALA A 627 21.70 -1.79 -2.07
N GLU A 628 21.99 -1.24 -0.89
CA GLU A 628 20.95 -0.61 -0.05
C GLU A 628 20.44 0.71 -0.62
N LEU A 629 21.35 1.59 -1.02
CA LEU A 629 21.02 2.96 -1.43
C LEU A 629 20.87 3.13 -2.95
N ILE A 630 21.81 2.57 -3.72
CA ILE A 630 21.86 2.74 -5.18
C ILE A 630 21.56 1.40 -5.84
N PRO A 631 20.43 1.25 -6.57
CA PRO A 631 20.16 0.05 -7.36
C PRO A 631 21.21 -0.17 -8.46
N PRO A 632 21.64 -1.42 -8.74
CA PRO A 632 22.64 -1.69 -9.78
C PRO A 632 22.25 -1.18 -11.16
N ALA A 633 20.95 -1.19 -11.48
CA ALA A 633 20.41 -0.67 -12.73
C ALA A 633 20.80 0.80 -12.99
N LEU A 634 20.89 1.64 -11.95
CA LEU A 634 21.29 3.05 -12.12
C LEU A 634 22.78 3.19 -12.42
N VAL A 635 23.61 2.32 -11.80
CA VAL A 635 25.05 2.29 -12.10
C VAL A 635 25.27 1.81 -13.54
N ILE A 636 24.53 0.81 -13.99
CA ILE A 636 24.58 0.32 -15.38
C ILE A 636 24.17 1.42 -16.35
N ALA A 637 23.01 2.04 -16.13
CA ALA A 637 22.47 3.07 -17.02
C ALA A 637 23.44 4.26 -17.19
N ARG A 638 24.20 4.62 -16.14
CA ARG A 638 25.08 5.78 -16.17
C ARG A 638 26.50 5.48 -16.67
N TYR A 639 27.08 4.33 -16.33
CA TYR A 639 28.50 4.03 -16.60
C TYR A 639 28.73 2.91 -17.60
N PHE A 640 27.74 2.05 -17.84
CA PHE A 640 27.88 0.83 -18.62
C PHE A 640 26.76 0.65 -19.66
N GLN A 641 26.25 1.76 -20.20
CA GLN A 641 25.20 1.74 -21.21
C GLN A 641 25.62 0.99 -22.47
N ALA A 642 26.89 1.11 -22.89
CA ALA A 642 27.41 0.40 -24.05
C ALA A 642 27.40 -1.13 -23.84
N GLU A 643 27.79 -1.59 -22.65
CA GLU A 643 27.71 -3.00 -22.28
C GLU A 643 26.28 -3.49 -22.14
N GLN A 644 25.38 -2.66 -21.61
CA GLN A 644 23.95 -2.96 -21.53
C GLN A 644 23.35 -3.13 -22.94
N SER A 645 23.59 -2.19 -23.85
CA SER A 645 23.09 -2.28 -25.23
C SER A 645 23.69 -3.46 -26.00
N ALA A 646 24.97 -3.81 -25.75
CA ALA A 646 25.57 -5.00 -26.32
C ALA A 646 24.90 -6.28 -25.80
N LEU A 647 24.56 -6.31 -24.51
CA LEU A 647 23.83 -7.42 -23.92
C LEU A 647 22.40 -7.53 -24.47
N GLU A 648 21.67 -6.42 -24.57
CA GLU A 648 20.33 -6.36 -25.15
C GLU A 648 20.34 -6.82 -26.62
N SER A 649 21.39 -6.49 -27.38
CA SER A 649 21.55 -6.99 -28.76
C SER A 649 21.76 -8.51 -28.81
N LEU A 650 22.52 -9.08 -27.88
CA LEU A 650 22.71 -10.53 -27.79
C LEU A 650 21.41 -11.24 -27.37
N GLU A 651 20.66 -10.63 -26.44
CA GLU A 651 19.35 -11.14 -26.00
C GLU A 651 18.33 -11.09 -27.14
N ALA A 652 18.32 -10.02 -27.95
CA ALA A 652 17.49 -9.92 -29.15
C ALA A 652 17.88 -10.95 -30.22
N GLU A 653 19.18 -11.20 -30.42
CA GLU A 653 19.67 -12.25 -31.33
C GLU A 653 19.22 -13.64 -30.85
N ALA A 654 19.36 -13.93 -29.55
CA ALA A 654 18.90 -15.19 -28.96
C ALA A 654 17.38 -15.35 -29.06
N ALA A 655 16.59 -14.29 -28.83
CA ALA A 655 15.14 -14.31 -29.00
C ALA A 655 14.74 -14.58 -30.46
N ALA A 656 15.44 -13.99 -31.43
CA ALA A 656 15.20 -14.26 -32.85
C ALA A 656 15.56 -15.70 -33.24
N LEU A 657 16.61 -16.28 -32.65
CA LEU A 657 16.96 -17.69 -32.84
C LEU A 657 15.91 -18.63 -32.21
N ALA A 658 15.41 -18.29 -31.02
CA ALA A 658 14.34 -19.05 -30.37
C ALA A 658 13.04 -19.01 -31.18
N GLN A 659 12.68 -17.85 -31.74
CA GLN A 659 11.51 -17.72 -32.61
C GLN A 659 11.65 -18.61 -33.87
N LYS A 660 12.83 -18.64 -34.51
CA LYS A 660 13.07 -19.52 -35.67
C LYS A 660 13.00 -21.00 -35.32
N LEU A 661 13.44 -21.39 -34.12
CA LEU A 661 13.29 -22.75 -33.62
C LEU A 661 11.81 -23.11 -33.43
N GLU A 662 11.02 -22.20 -32.87
CA GLU A 662 9.57 -22.38 -32.68
C GLU A 662 8.84 -22.46 -34.03
N GLU A 663 9.16 -21.58 -34.99
CA GLU A 663 8.61 -21.62 -36.36
C GLU A 663 8.90 -22.95 -37.05
N LEU A 664 10.16 -23.42 -37.06
CA LEU A 664 10.51 -24.73 -37.63
C LEU A 664 9.85 -25.90 -36.90
N GLN A 665 9.68 -25.79 -35.58
CA GLN A 665 8.98 -26.79 -34.81
C GLN A 665 7.50 -26.82 -35.19
N GLU A 666 6.82 -25.68 -35.31
CA GLU A 666 5.42 -25.62 -35.72
C GLU A 666 5.20 -26.13 -37.15
N GLU A 667 6.10 -25.79 -38.09
CA GLU A 667 6.01 -26.20 -39.49
C GLU A 667 6.20 -27.72 -39.70
N HIS A 668 7.06 -28.36 -38.89
CA HIS A 668 7.50 -29.73 -39.14
C HIS A 668 7.19 -30.74 -38.02
N SER A 669 6.34 -30.41 -37.04
CA SER A 669 6.00 -31.31 -35.90
C SER A 669 4.62 -31.98 -35.96
N GLY A 670 3.94 -31.95 -37.11
CA GLY A 670 2.68 -32.68 -37.35
C GLY A 670 2.89 -34.19 -37.59
N GLU A 671 1.79 -34.96 -37.72
CA GLU A 671 1.83 -36.43 -37.91
C GLU A 671 2.57 -36.89 -39.19
N GLU A 672 2.72 -35.99 -40.18
CA GLU A 672 3.52 -36.18 -41.41
C GLU A 672 4.72 -35.20 -41.47
N GLY A 673 5.13 -34.66 -40.32
CA GLY A 673 6.16 -33.63 -40.22
C GLY A 673 7.59 -34.19 -40.12
N LEU A 674 8.53 -33.54 -40.79
CA LEU A 674 9.95 -33.92 -40.88
C LEU A 674 10.71 -33.93 -39.52
N LEU A 675 10.10 -33.51 -38.42
CA LEU A 675 10.67 -33.56 -37.07
C LEU A 675 9.97 -34.57 -36.14
N GLU A 676 8.93 -35.27 -36.60
CA GLU A 676 8.12 -36.18 -35.78
C GLU A 676 8.98 -37.33 -35.23
N GLU A 677 9.75 -37.98 -36.09
CA GLU A 677 10.62 -39.11 -35.73
C GLU A 677 11.84 -38.70 -34.88
N ALA A 678 12.10 -37.40 -34.74
CA ALA A 678 13.14 -36.85 -33.87
C ALA A 678 12.63 -36.42 -32.48
N LYS A 679 11.34 -36.63 -32.16
CA LYS A 679 10.79 -36.42 -30.82
C LYS A 679 11.23 -37.53 -29.86
N THR A 680 11.47 -37.15 -28.61
CA THR A 680 11.64 -38.11 -27.50
C THR A 680 10.29 -38.71 -27.09
N ASP A 681 10.29 -39.80 -26.31
CA ASP A 681 9.07 -40.43 -25.76
C ASP A 681 8.15 -39.47 -24.97
N ALA A 682 8.68 -38.32 -24.55
CA ALA A 682 7.95 -37.24 -23.87
C ALA A 682 7.48 -36.12 -24.82
N GLY A 683 7.55 -36.32 -26.14
CA GLY A 683 7.15 -35.37 -27.18
C GLY A 683 8.09 -34.17 -27.37
N LYS A 684 9.30 -34.19 -26.79
CA LYS A 684 10.27 -33.08 -26.89
C LYS A 684 11.36 -33.36 -27.92
N ILE A 685 11.70 -32.34 -28.71
CA ILE A 685 12.85 -32.37 -29.62
C ILE A 685 14.07 -31.86 -28.86
N THR A 686 15.16 -32.62 -28.86
CA THR A 686 16.40 -32.29 -28.15
C THR A 686 17.60 -32.46 -29.06
N LYS A 687 18.73 -31.83 -28.73
CA LYS A 687 20.00 -32.04 -29.44
C LYS A 687 20.36 -33.53 -29.56
N ALA A 688 20.08 -34.31 -28.51
CA ALA A 688 20.37 -35.75 -28.47
C ALA A 688 19.45 -36.56 -29.39
N SER A 689 18.15 -36.24 -29.43
CA SER A 689 17.19 -36.96 -30.28
C SER A 689 17.40 -36.67 -31.77
N ILE A 690 17.68 -35.42 -32.15
CA ILE A 690 18.04 -35.06 -33.53
C ILE A 690 19.34 -35.74 -33.96
N SER A 691 20.36 -35.75 -33.08
CA SER A 691 21.65 -36.39 -33.39
C SER A 691 21.54 -37.91 -33.52
N ALA A 692 20.57 -38.54 -32.84
CA ALA A 692 20.27 -39.96 -32.98
C ALA A 692 19.59 -40.23 -34.33
N ARG A 693 18.56 -39.44 -34.67
CA ARG A 693 17.84 -39.56 -35.95
C ARG A 693 18.73 -39.35 -37.17
N LEU A 694 19.58 -38.32 -37.13
CA LEU A 694 20.58 -38.07 -38.19
C LEU A 694 21.60 -39.22 -38.36
N ARG A 695 21.87 -40.01 -37.32
CA ARG A 695 22.74 -41.19 -37.43
C ARG A 695 22.02 -42.38 -38.06
N GLU A 696 20.73 -42.53 -37.78
CA GLU A 696 19.88 -43.57 -38.37
C GLU A 696 19.75 -43.36 -39.89
N ILE A 697 19.35 -42.16 -40.31
CA ILE A 697 19.23 -41.78 -41.74
C ILE A 697 20.55 -42.01 -42.49
N ARG A 698 21.70 -41.64 -41.90
CA ARG A 698 23.03 -41.85 -42.51
C ARG A 698 23.47 -43.31 -42.55
N SER A 699 22.94 -44.16 -41.68
CA SER A 699 23.28 -45.59 -41.66
C SER A 699 22.53 -46.36 -42.75
N ASP A 700 21.28 -45.97 -43.03
CA ASP A 700 20.44 -46.60 -44.05
C ASP A 700 20.89 -46.28 -45.48
N GLY A 701 21.41 -45.08 -45.74
CA GLY A 701 22.00 -44.71 -47.05
C GLY A 701 23.25 -45.51 -47.47
N SER A 702 23.87 -46.28 -46.57
CA SER A 702 25.10 -47.05 -46.84
C SER A 702 24.90 -48.50 -47.29
N VAL A 703 23.65 -49.00 -47.35
CA VAL A 703 23.34 -50.42 -47.62
C VAL A 703 23.27 -50.74 -49.14
N GLY A 704 23.70 -49.82 -50.00
CA GLY A 704 23.68 -49.95 -51.46
C GLY A 704 24.93 -50.52 -52.14
N SER A 705 25.85 -51.26 -51.48
CA SER A 705 26.97 -51.93 -52.20
C SER A 705 27.71 -52.99 -51.37
N ASN A 706 27.14 -54.19 -51.23
CA ASN A 706 27.84 -55.48 -51.33
C ASN A 706 26.95 -56.64 -50.87
N ARG A 707 26.39 -57.39 -51.82
CA ARG A 707 26.00 -58.78 -51.59
C ARG A 707 26.66 -59.66 -52.64
N SER A 708 27.81 -60.23 -52.29
CA SER A 708 28.35 -61.43 -52.95
C SER A 708 29.04 -62.36 -51.94
N SER A 709 28.46 -63.56 -51.84
CA SER A 709 29.07 -64.89 -51.62
C SER A 709 29.85 -65.23 -50.34
N SER A 710 29.27 -66.13 -49.53
CA SER A 710 29.85 -67.40 -49.04
C SER A 710 28.73 -68.23 -48.34
N SER A 711 28.14 -69.24 -48.97
CA SER A 711 28.45 -70.71 -48.93
C SER A 711 28.33 -71.35 -47.53
N ASP A 712 27.25 -72.10 -47.24
CA ASP A 712 27.12 -73.59 -47.37
C ASP A 712 27.55 -74.31 -46.06
N GLY A 713 26.89 -75.31 -45.47
CA GLY A 713 25.69 -76.10 -45.80
C GLY A 713 25.49 -77.25 -44.78
N SER A 714 24.31 -77.89 -44.86
CA SER A 714 23.91 -79.28 -44.49
C SER A 714 22.44 -79.23 -44.03
N VAL A 715 21.46 -79.89 -44.65
CA VAL A 715 21.30 -81.35 -44.79
C VAL A 715 20.47 -81.72 -46.04
N ARG A 716 20.82 -82.87 -46.62
CA ARG A 716 20.18 -83.76 -47.63
C ARG A 716 18.63 -83.71 -47.64
N SER A 717 17.91 -83.86 -48.76
CA SER A 717 17.92 -84.98 -49.70
C SER A 717 16.97 -84.74 -50.90
N ASP A 718 17.34 -85.35 -52.03
CA ASP A 718 16.58 -85.82 -53.21
C ASP A 718 15.59 -84.95 -54.02
N ARG A 719 16.03 -84.71 -55.27
CA ARG A 719 15.33 -84.73 -56.57
C ARG A 719 13.82 -85.00 -56.59
N SER A 720 13.07 -84.11 -57.27
CA SER A 720 12.47 -84.40 -58.59
C SER A 720 11.72 -83.20 -59.20
N THR A 721 12.06 -82.89 -60.45
CA THR A 721 11.22 -82.40 -61.59
C THR A 721 10.43 -81.08 -61.53
N ARG A 722 11.00 -80.08 -62.23
CA ARG A 722 10.56 -79.41 -63.48
C ARG A 722 9.11 -78.90 -63.69
N SER A 723 9.11 -77.78 -64.44
CA SER A 723 8.09 -77.20 -65.33
C SER A 723 7.12 -76.24 -64.63
N ASP A 724 6.71 -75.09 -65.17
CA ASP A 724 6.96 -74.40 -66.43
C ASP A 724 6.40 -72.97 -66.29
N ARG A 725 6.93 -72.02 -67.09
CA ARG A 725 6.26 -70.79 -67.59
C ARG A 725 5.70 -69.76 -66.57
N SER A 726 5.63 -68.46 -66.83
CA SER A 726 5.98 -67.58 -67.95
C SER A 726 5.43 -66.19 -67.59
N VAL A 727 6.27 -65.16 -67.69
CA VAL A 727 5.95 -63.80 -68.20
C VAL A 727 4.81 -63.02 -67.53
N ARG A 728 5.21 -62.01 -66.74
CA ARG A 728 4.76 -60.62 -66.93
C ARG A 728 5.77 -59.67 -66.26
N SER A 729 6.70 -59.18 -67.05
CA SER A 729 7.57 -58.03 -66.78
C SER A 729 7.02 -56.80 -67.52
N ILE A 730 7.44 -55.61 -67.03
CA ILE A 730 7.55 -54.30 -67.74
C ILE A 730 6.67 -53.15 -67.19
N ALA A 731 5.67 -53.37 -66.32
CA ALA A 731 4.89 -52.25 -65.74
C ALA A 731 5.37 -51.76 -64.35
N SER A 732 6.13 -52.57 -63.60
CA SER A 732 6.54 -52.26 -62.22
C SER A 732 7.87 -51.51 -62.10
N ASP A 733 8.68 -51.44 -63.18
CA ASP A 733 10.07 -50.97 -63.12
C ASP A 733 10.22 -49.45 -63.35
N ARG A 734 9.15 -48.77 -63.82
CA ARG A 734 9.09 -47.30 -63.93
C ARG A 734 8.49 -46.62 -62.70
N SER A 735 7.56 -47.28 -62.01
CA SER A 735 7.02 -46.81 -60.73
C SER A 735 8.03 -46.99 -59.61
N ASP A 736 8.74 -48.13 -59.54
CA ASP A 736 9.78 -48.37 -58.53
C ASP A 736 10.95 -47.37 -58.61
N ARG A 737 11.21 -46.81 -59.80
CA ARG A 737 12.28 -45.83 -60.01
C ARG A 737 11.87 -44.39 -59.67
N SER A 738 10.57 -44.07 -59.70
CA SER A 738 10.04 -42.77 -59.26
C SER A 738 9.76 -42.77 -57.76
N VAL A 739 9.21 -43.86 -57.22
CA VAL A 739 8.99 -44.01 -55.78
C VAL A 739 10.33 -43.96 -55.02
N ARG A 740 11.38 -44.62 -55.53
CA ARG A 740 12.73 -44.49 -54.95
C ARG A 740 13.33 -43.10 -55.06
N SER A 741 13.03 -42.32 -56.11
CA SER A 741 13.53 -40.94 -56.21
C SER A 741 12.77 -39.98 -55.31
N ASP A 742 11.49 -40.28 -55.02
CA ASP A 742 10.65 -39.49 -54.12
C ASP A 742 11.01 -39.80 -52.64
N GLU A 743 11.25 -41.06 -52.28
CA GLU A 743 11.77 -41.47 -50.95
C GLU A 743 13.19 -40.91 -50.68
N GLU A 744 14.10 -40.98 -51.67
CA GLU A 744 15.44 -40.38 -51.55
C GLU A 744 15.41 -38.85 -51.41
N GLN A 745 14.36 -38.18 -51.91
CA GLN A 745 14.18 -36.74 -51.79
C GLN A 745 13.58 -36.36 -50.42
N GLU A 746 12.63 -37.15 -49.92
CA GLU A 746 12.01 -36.96 -48.60
C GLU A 746 13.02 -37.17 -47.46
N ASP A 747 13.88 -38.21 -47.56
CA ASP A 747 14.99 -38.43 -46.63
C ASP A 747 16.02 -37.27 -46.66
N GLN A 748 16.25 -36.68 -47.84
CA GLN A 748 17.13 -35.51 -47.98
C GLN A 748 16.52 -34.25 -47.36
N ASP A 749 15.21 -34.05 -47.52
CA ASP A 749 14.49 -32.91 -46.95
C ASP A 749 14.36 -33.07 -45.42
N GLU A 750 14.15 -34.28 -44.90
CA GLU A 750 14.20 -34.60 -43.46
C GLU A 750 15.59 -34.33 -42.90
N GLN A 751 16.63 -34.85 -43.54
CA GLN A 751 18.02 -34.64 -43.13
C GLN A 751 18.37 -33.14 -43.11
N ALA A 752 17.99 -32.38 -44.14
CA ALA A 752 18.24 -30.96 -44.23
C ALA A 752 17.52 -30.17 -43.11
N THR A 753 16.28 -30.55 -42.80
CA THR A 753 15.47 -29.93 -41.72
C THR A 753 16.08 -30.22 -40.35
N LEU A 754 16.49 -31.47 -40.10
CA LEU A 754 17.17 -31.89 -38.87
C LEU A 754 18.53 -31.21 -38.69
N GLU A 755 19.32 -31.08 -39.76
CA GLU A 755 20.61 -30.36 -39.73
C GLU A 755 20.42 -28.86 -39.48
N SER A 756 19.40 -28.25 -40.08
CA SER A 756 19.01 -26.85 -39.84
C SER A 756 18.58 -26.61 -38.39
N TYR A 757 17.72 -27.49 -37.85
CA TYR A 757 17.25 -27.41 -36.46
C TYR A 757 18.40 -27.61 -35.47
N LEU A 758 19.28 -28.59 -35.72
CA LEU A 758 20.47 -28.83 -34.90
C LEU A 758 21.42 -27.62 -34.89
N ALA A 759 21.62 -26.99 -36.05
CA ALA A 759 22.43 -25.79 -36.16
C ALA A 759 21.84 -24.62 -35.37
N LEU A 760 20.52 -24.45 -35.38
CA LEU A 760 19.83 -23.41 -34.61
C LEU A 760 19.90 -23.66 -33.10
N ILE A 761 19.75 -24.91 -32.63
CA ILE A 761 19.99 -25.27 -31.21
C ILE A 761 21.41 -24.88 -30.80
N ASP A 762 22.41 -25.16 -31.64
CA ASP A 762 23.80 -24.87 -31.32
C ASP A 762 24.09 -23.36 -31.31
N GLN A 763 23.45 -22.60 -32.21
CA GLN A 763 23.49 -21.14 -32.22
C GLN A 763 22.80 -20.54 -30.98
N GLU A 764 21.62 -21.05 -30.59
CA GLU A 764 20.87 -20.61 -29.41
C GLU A 764 21.65 -20.90 -28.11
N ALA A 765 22.24 -22.10 -28.00
CA ALA A 765 23.12 -22.45 -26.87
C ALA A 765 24.38 -21.56 -26.82
N ALA A 766 25.00 -21.27 -27.97
CA ALA A 766 26.15 -20.37 -28.05
C ALA A 766 25.77 -18.92 -27.69
N ALA A 767 24.62 -18.43 -28.16
CA ALA A 767 24.10 -17.11 -27.81
C ALA A 767 23.80 -17.03 -26.30
N SER A 768 23.15 -18.04 -25.72
CA SER A 768 22.90 -18.14 -24.28
C SER A 768 24.20 -18.13 -23.45
N ALA A 769 25.25 -18.81 -23.92
CA ALA A 769 26.57 -18.77 -23.28
C ALA A 769 27.22 -17.39 -23.35
N LYS A 770 27.13 -16.70 -24.50
CA LYS A 770 27.61 -15.32 -24.67
C LYS A 770 26.87 -14.35 -23.76
N ILE A 771 25.55 -14.46 -23.66
CA ILE A 771 24.68 -13.66 -22.76
C ILE A 771 25.16 -13.84 -21.31
N LYS A 772 25.30 -15.09 -20.83
CA LYS A 772 25.76 -15.37 -19.47
C LYS A 772 27.14 -14.80 -19.19
N ALA A 773 28.06 -14.90 -20.15
CA ALA A 773 29.41 -14.34 -20.02
C ALA A 773 29.38 -12.80 -19.96
N ALA A 774 28.62 -12.15 -20.86
CA ALA A 774 28.44 -10.71 -20.89
C ALA A 774 27.77 -10.17 -19.63
N GLN A 775 26.71 -10.84 -19.14
CA GLN A 775 26.04 -10.52 -17.87
C GLN A 775 27.01 -10.61 -16.68
N SER A 776 27.77 -11.70 -16.58
CA SER A 776 28.76 -11.88 -15.51
C SER A 776 29.87 -10.81 -15.55
N ALA A 777 30.36 -10.47 -16.74
CA ALA A 777 31.33 -9.40 -16.93
C ALA A 777 30.78 -8.03 -16.54
N LEU A 778 29.54 -7.73 -16.93
CA LEU A 778 28.84 -6.49 -16.56
C LEU A 778 28.66 -6.39 -15.05
N ILE A 779 28.16 -7.43 -14.39
CA ILE A 779 27.97 -7.46 -12.92
C ILE A 779 29.30 -7.24 -12.19
N THR A 780 30.38 -7.85 -12.69
CA THR A 780 31.73 -7.65 -12.12
C THR A 780 32.19 -6.20 -12.24
N LYS A 781 31.99 -5.56 -13.40
CA LYS A 781 32.28 -4.13 -13.61
C LYS A 781 31.45 -3.24 -12.70
N VAL A 782 30.15 -3.51 -12.60
CA VAL A 782 29.21 -2.79 -11.74
C VAL A 782 29.65 -2.84 -10.29
N ALA A 783 29.94 -4.04 -9.77
CA ALA A 783 30.38 -4.19 -8.39
C ALA A 783 31.69 -3.44 -8.10
N ALA A 784 32.64 -3.46 -9.04
CA ALA A 784 33.88 -2.69 -8.93
C ALA A 784 33.62 -1.17 -8.97
N GLN A 785 32.60 -0.72 -9.70
CA GLN A 785 32.25 0.69 -9.81
C GLN A 785 31.70 1.24 -8.49
N TYR A 786 30.93 0.48 -7.72
CA TYR A 786 30.45 0.91 -6.39
C TYR A 786 31.59 1.36 -5.46
N GLY A 787 32.77 0.71 -5.53
CA GLY A 787 33.94 1.09 -4.74
C GLY A 787 34.66 2.37 -5.22
N LYS A 788 34.31 2.89 -6.40
CA LYS A 788 34.94 4.05 -7.03
C LYS A 788 34.07 5.31 -6.99
N LEU A 789 32.79 5.18 -6.66
CA LEU A 789 31.84 6.30 -6.68
C LEU A 789 32.25 7.40 -5.68
N THR A 790 32.45 8.60 -6.19
CA THR A 790 32.64 9.80 -5.38
C THR A 790 31.33 10.21 -4.72
N GLU A 791 31.40 11.05 -3.67
CA GLU A 791 30.18 11.50 -2.98
C GLU A 791 29.27 12.29 -3.92
N SER A 792 29.87 13.08 -4.82
CA SER A 792 29.10 13.84 -5.81
C SER A 792 28.39 12.93 -6.80
N GLU A 793 29.02 11.84 -7.24
CA GLU A 793 28.38 10.85 -8.12
C GLU A 793 27.27 10.08 -7.40
N ILE A 794 27.49 9.69 -6.15
CA ILE A 794 26.46 9.06 -5.29
C ILE A 794 25.24 9.99 -5.17
N LYS A 795 25.46 11.26 -4.83
CA LYS A 795 24.39 12.26 -4.73
C LYS A 795 23.63 12.40 -6.02
N THR A 796 24.30 12.33 -7.17
CA THR A 796 23.65 12.43 -8.48
C THR A 796 22.81 11.18 -8.78
N LEU A 797 23.36 9.98 -8.59
CA LEU A 797 22.63 8.72 -8.78
C LEU A 797 21.38 8.62 -7.87
N VAL A 798 21.49 9.05 -6.62
CA VAL A 798 20.40 8.94 -5.65
C VAL A 798 19.39 10.08 -5.82
N VAL A 799 19.84 11.33 -5.86
CA VAL A 799 18.91 12.46 -5.89
C VAL A 799 18.31 12.64 -7.28
N ASP A 800 19.14 12.66 -8.32
CA ASP A 800 18.70 13.00 -9.67
C ASP A 800 18.13 11.77 -10.40
N ASP A 801 18.85 10.65 -10.40
CA ASP A 801 18.53 9.48 -11.21
C ASP A 801 17.56 8.49 -10.52
N LYS A 802 17.49 8.49 -9.17
CA LYS A 802 16.58 7.65 -8.39
C LYS A 802 15.34 8.44 -7.95
N TRP A 803 15.51 9.41 -7.03
CA TRP A 803 14.39 10.05 -6.37
C TRP A 803 13.63 11.03 -7.27
N LEU A 804 14.33 12.02 -7.84
CA LEU A 804 13.68 13.06 -8.66
C LEU A 804 13.22 12.52 -10.02
N ALA A 805 13.92 11.53 -10.59
CA ALA A 805 13.47 10.84 -11.79
C ALA A 805 12.16 10.07 -11.54
N ARG A 806 12.05 9.36 -10.41
CA ARG A 806 10.80 8.67 -10.05
C ARG A 806 9.64 9.65 -9.88
N LEU A 807 9.85 10.72 -9.11
CA LEU A 807 8.80 11.73 -8.89
C LEU A 807 8.39 12.44 -10.19
N ALA A 808 9.34 12.69 -11.11
CA ALA A 808 9.03 13.25 -12.43
C ALA A 808 8.11 12.31 -13.23
N ALA A 809 8.38 11.00 -13.19
CA ALA A 809 7.54 10.00 -13.85
C ALA A 809 6.14 9.91 -13.21
N ASP A 810 6.05 10.00 -11.88
CA ASP A 810 4.76 10.00 -11.17
C ASP A 810 3.94 11.25 -11.50
N VAL A 811 4.55 12.44 -11.59
CA VAL A 811 3.87 13.67 -12.05
C VAL A 811 3.42 13.54 -13.50
N GLN A 812 4.23 12.94 -14.38
CA GLN A 812 3.83 12.68 -15.75
C GLN A 812 2.62 11.73 -15.82
N SER A 813 2.51 10.77 -14.92
CA SER A 813 1.37 9.86 -14.86
C SER A 813 0.05 10.56 -14.54
N GLU A 814 0.07 11.68 -13.79
CA GLU A 814 -1.14 12.49 -13.58
C GLU A 814 -1.61 13.19 -14.87
N LEU A 815 -0.67 13.59 -15.72
CA LEU A 815 -0.99 14.16 -17.04
C LEU A 815 -1.61 13.10 -17.96
N ASP A 816 -1.07 11.89 -17.94
CA ASP A 816 -1.65 10.75 -18.62
C ASP A 816 -3.05 10.45 -18.09
N ARG A 817 -3.28 10.53 -16.78
CA ARG A 817 -4.61 10.33 -16.17
C ARG A 817 -5.62 11.38 -16.60
N VAL A 818 -5.24 12.66 -16.66
CA VAL A 818 -6.10 13.75 -17.15
C VAL A 818 -6.55 13.47 -18.59
N SER A 819 -5.61 13.10 -19.46
CA SER A 819 -5.89 12.82 -20.87
C SER A 819 -6.71 11.55 -21.08
N GLN A 820 -6.43 10.48 -20.32
CA GLN A 820 -7.18 9.23 -20.37
C GLN A 820 -8.62 9.42 -19.90
N SER A 821 -8.83 10.22 -18.85
CA SER A 821 -10.16 10.54 -18.35
C SER A 821 -10.97 11.32 -19.40
N LEU A 822 -10.36 12.34 -20.02
CA LEU A 822 -10.97 13.10 -21.11
C LEU A 822 -11.30 12.20 -22.31
N THR A 823 -10.32 11.43 -22.79
CA THR A 823 -10.46 10.50 -23.92
C THR A 823 -11.57 9.49 -23.64
N GLY A 824 -11.58 8.88 -22.45
CA GLY A 824 -12.56 7.90 -22.03
C GLY A 824 -13.96 8.47 -22.01
N ARG A 825 -14.16 9.69 -21.49
CA ARG A 825 -15.48 10.33 -21.47
C ARG A 825 -15.97 10.68 -22.89
N VAL A 826 -15.12 11.24 -23.74
CA VAL A 826 -15.50 11.55 -25.14
C VAL A 826 -15.86 10.28 -25.90
N ARG A 827 -15.05 9.22 -25.76
CA ARG A 827 -15.32 7.92 -26.38
C ARG A 827 -16.62 7.30 -25.88
N GLN A 828 -16.86 7.37 -24.56
CA GLN A 828 -18.11 6.92 -23.97
C GLN A 828 -19.32 7.64 -24.57
N LEU A 829 -19.28 8.97 -24.72
CA LEU A 829 -20.36 9.73 -25.33
C LEU A 829 -20.56 9.38 -26.81
N ALA A 830 -19.46 9.17 -27.53
CA ALA A 830 -19.51 8.79 -28.93
C ALA A 830 -20.13 7.40 -29.14
N GLU A 831 -19.65 6.39 -28.41
CA GLU A 831 -20.16 5.02 -28.47
C GLU A 831 -21.62 4.94 -28.00
N ARG A 832 -21.97 5.69 -26.94
CA ARG A 832 -23.33 5.74 -26.38
C ARG A 832 -24.37 6.15 -27.40
N TYR A 833 -24.05 7.10 -28.29
CA TYR A 833 -25.01 7.65 -29.27
C TYR A 833 -24.68 7.31 -30.73
N ALA A 834 -23.73 6.39 -30.97
CA ALA A 834 -23.30 6.00 -32.32
C ALA A 834 -24.34 5.17 -33.08
N SER A 835 -25.10 4.32 -32.37
CA SER A 835 -26.03 3.36 -32.97
C SER A 835 -27.48 3.74 -32.64
N PRO A 836 -28.11 4.65 -33.39
CA PRO A 836 -29.47 5.07 -33.13
C PRO A 836 -30.47 3.94 -33.42
N LEU A 837 -31.62 3.96 -32.73
CA LEU A 837 -32.64 2.92 -32.83
C LEU A 837 -33.01 2.52 -34.29
N PRO A 838 -33.23 3.45 -35.24
CA PRO A 838 -33.52 3.08 -36.63
C PRO A 838 -32.42 2.25 -37.30
N SER A 839 -31.15 2.58 -37.05
CA SER A 839 -30.02 1.82 -37.61
C SER A 839 -29.94 0.42 -37.02
N LEU A 840 -30.24 0.27 -35.73
CA LEU A 840 -30.33 -1.04 -35.09
C LEU A 840 -31.50 -1.86 -35.64
N THR A 841 -32.66 -1.22 -35.88
CA THR A 841 -33.81 -1.88 -36.51
C THR A 841 -33.46 -2.38 -37.92
N GLU A 842 -32.83 -1.57 -38.75
CA GLU A 842 -32.36 -1.99 -40.10
C GLU A 842 -31.33 -3.12 -40.03
N GLN A 843 -30.39 -3.08 -39.08
CA GLN A 843 -29.43 -4.15 -38.88
C GLN A 843 -30.11 -5.46 -38.44
N VAL A 844 -31.08 -5.38 -37.53
CA VAL A 844 -31.87 -6.55 -37.09
C VAL A 844 -32.65 -7.12 -38.27
N GLU A 845 -33.28 -6.30 -39.10
CA GLU A 845 -33.99 -6.76 -40.30
C GLU A 845 -33.03 -7.44 -41.28
N SER A 846 -31.87 -6.84 -41.56
CA SER A 846 -30.84 -7.39 -42.45
C SER A 846 -30.26 -8.71 -41.92
N LEU A 847 -29.91 -8.77 -40.64
CA LEU A 847 -29.40 -10.00 -40.02
C LEU A 847 -30.48 -11.08 -39.95
N SER A 848 -31.73 -10.72 -39.65
CA SER A 848 -32.86 -11.65 -39.66
C SER A 848 -33.09 -12.24 -41.05
N ALA A 849 -32.99 -11.42 -42.09
CA ALA A 849 -33.07 -11.87 -43.48
C ALA A 849 -31.93 -12.85 -43.83
N ARG A 850 -30.69 -12.55 -43.43
CA ARG A 850 -29.54 -13.45 -43.62
C ARG A 850 -29.72 -14.79 -42.89
N VAL A 851 -30.16 -14.75 -41.63
CA VAL A 851 -30.44 -15.97 -40.85
C VAL A 851 -31.55 -16.79 -41.51
N ALA A 852 -32.62 -16.16 -41.97
CA ALA A 852 -33.69 -16.84 -42.70
C ALA A 852 -33.17 -17.50 -43.99
N GLU A 853 -32.27 -16.84 -44.72
CA GLU A 853 -31.63 -17.41 -45.91
C GLU A 853 -30.74 -18.63 -45.57
N HIS A 854 -29.94 -18.54 -44.51
CA HIS A 854 -29.11 -19.65 -44.04
C HIS A 854 -29.96 -20.84 -43.57
N LEU A 855 -31.03 -20.59 -42.82
CA LEU A 855 -31.97 -21.63 -42.39
C LEU A 855 -32.66 -22.31 -43.58
N LYS A 856 -33.03 -21.55 -44.61
CA LYS A 856 -33.58 -22.09 -45.86
C LYS A 856 -32.56 -22.98 -46.58
N LYS A 857 -31.28 -22.57 -46.65
CA LYS A 857 -30.19 -23.39 -47.21
C LYS A 857 -29.96 -24.69 -46.43
N MET A 858 -30.25 -24.69 -45.13
CA MET A 858 -30.18 -25.88 -44.27
C MET A 858 -31.43 -26.77 -44.33
N GLY A 859 -32.43 -26.44 -45.15
CA GLY A 859 -33.63 -27.25 -45.31
C GLY A 859 -34.73 -27.01 -44.28
N ALA A 860 -34.65 -25.93 -43.48
CA ALA A 860 -35.73 -25.53 -42.59
C ALA A 860 -36.89 -24.94 -43.42
N VAL A 861 -38.07 -25.56 -43.36
CA VAL A 861 -39.30 -25.09 -44.00
C VAL A 861 -40.23 -24.55 -42.93
N TRP A 862 -40.64 -23.29 -43.07
CA TRP A 862 -41.60 -22.64 -42.18
C TRP A 862 -42.91 -22.47 -42.96
N ASN A 863 -44.04 -22.94 -42.40
CA ASN A 863 -45.38 -22.76 -42.96
C ASN A 863 -45.95 -21.38 -42.62
#